data_AF-A0A2V3JEK2-F1
#
_entry.id   AF-A0A2V3JEK2-F1
#
_cell.length_a   1.000
_cell.length_b   1.000
_cell.length_c   1.000
_cell.angle_alpha   90.00
_cell.angle_beta   90.00
_cell.angle_gamma   90.00
#
_symmetry.space_group_name_H-M   'P 1'
#
loop_
_entity.id
_entity.type
_entity.pdbx_description
1 polymer ?
#
loop_
_entity_poly.entity_id
_entity_poly.type
_entity_poly.pdbx_seq_one_letter_code
_entity_poly.pdbx_strand_id
1 'polypeptide(L)'
;MLYILVSFVPWILYWVLCGMGSVIGIFTPLVISLFLVTTQIRKREFNLMDLTSIFYFSIATAGTFILGLNVFVKSSGFLGYLVLSFMALSSLAIKQPFSLQVAKRDYPEIYWKDPSFLAINNLITIVWAAIFVSNAAIFLLLARPFTIALSNILTTSGIIFSIVFPLKAPAYFATKEFKKYDWRVEVNPQNPKGADEYDAIIVGSGIGGLTCGALLSKRGYKVLVLEQHHQVGGYCSSFERRGFVFNTGVEDVSGLWERGPVTYLLRELGLEKGDLFVRNTTGYIFRGREIKAENLEEFIKQLSDMFPAERENIPSFFIEAKKAYDECYKDTEIYGTPLPAELIVKVFGERKLLNYPKEHPHFYDWMNKTYKEKLNEYFKNEDLKELLCVLLGYTGTEAEKTPASSALTTCVSYYLYGGYFPKGGAQRFANSLKDAIESRGGKVLTGSKVDKILVEDGEVRGVKVGEEILKAPIIVANANAKTTFLELIGEDKLDKTFVEYIKGLKMSPSCFMVFLGVDMDLSDYPTLIKDLDGDYEIVINSNADPNLAPEGNASASITILTDANYYDFPERGTEEYSSKKVKMAEALIHKVEEVIPGLSSHIIVRDAATPKTFERYTSMPEGALYSFDQSIGVKRPYFKTPIKGLYLASASTFPGGGIEAVVISGIICANEICNWEVKAEW
;
A
#
# COMPACT_ATOMS: atom_id res chain seq x y z
N MET A 1 28.84 -6.25 -6.07
CA MET A 1 28.95 -6.37 -7.55
C MET A 1 30.39 -6.54 -8.06
N LEU A 2 31.41 -6.51 -7.19
CA LEU A 2 32.81 -6.67 -7.59
C LEU A 2 33.13 -8.05 -8.17
N TYR A 3 32.30 -9.06 -7.86
CA TYR A 3 32.53 -10.43 -8.34
C TYR A 3 32.39 -10.57 -9.86
N ILE A 4 31.60 -9.71 -10.54
CA ILE A 4 31.48 -9.76 -12.01
C ILE A 4 32.83 -9.48 -12.66
N LEU A 5 33.65 -8.62 -12.04
CA LEU A 5 34.99 -8.27 -12.52
C LEU A 5 35.94 -9.47 -12.45
N VAL A 6 35.73 -10.39 -11.50
CA VAL A 6 36.53 -11.61 -11.39
C VAL A 6 36.30 -12.53 -12.59
N SER A 7 35.05 -12.67 -13.04
CA SER A 7 34.70 -13.46 -14.24
C SER A 7 35.23 -12.85 -15.55
N PHE A 8 35.56 -11.55 -15.55
CA PHE A 8 36.23 -10.92 -16.70
C PHE A 8 37.75 -11.18 -16.76
N VAL A 9 38.39 -11.65 -15.68
CA VAL A 9 39.86 -11.83 -15.62
C VAL A 9 40.40 -12.74 -16.73
N PRO A 10 39.82 -13.92 -17.03
CA PRO A 10 40.27 -14.75 -18.15
C PRO A 10 40.24 -14.00 -19.50
N TRP A 11 39.19 -13.22 -19.75
CA TRP A 11 39.02 -12.46 -20.99
C TRP A 11 40.01 -11.29 -21.11
N ILE A 12 40.25 -10.58 -20.01
CA ILE A 12 41.24 -9.49 -19.97
C ILE A 12 42.64 -10.04 -20.29
N LEU A 13 43.03 -11.14 -19.65
CA LEU A 13 44.33 -11.77 -19.89
C LEU A 13 44.45 -12.29 -21.32
N TYR A 14 43.38 -12.86 -21.87
CA TYR A 14 43.32 -13.26 -23.27
C TYR A 14 43.59 -12.09 -24.22
N TRP A 15 42.86 -10.98 -24.06
CA TRP A 15 43.01 -9.81 -24.93
C TRP A 15 44.39 -9.16 -24.81
N VAL A 16 44.94 -9.05 -23.59
CA VAL A 16 46.27 -8.46 -23.37
C VAL A 16 47.37 -9.34 -23.96
N LEU A 17 47.42 -10.62 -23.58
CA LEU A 17 48.51 -11.52 -23.96
C LEU A 17 48.47 -11.87 -25.46
N CYS A 18 47.29 -12.18 -26.01
CA CYS A 18 47.17 -12.38 -27.45
C CYS A 18 47.31 -11.08 -28.24
N GLY A 19 46.95 -9.93 -27.66
CA GLY A 19 47.20 -8.61 -28.23
C GLY A 19 48.68 -8.32 -28.47
N MET A 20 49.55 -8.87 -27.61
CA MET A 20 51.01 -8.89 -27.73
C MET A 20 51.55 -10.00 -28.65
N GLY A 21 50.67 -10.81 -29.25
CA GLY A 21 51.03 -11.94 -30.11
C GLY A 21 51.45 -13.22 -29.36
N SER A 22 51.28 -13.27 -28.03
CA SER A 22 51.67 -14.44 -27.23
C SER A 22 50.61 -15.53 -27.26
N VAL A 23 51.02 -16.74 -27.66
CA VAL A 23 50.20 -17.97 -27.61
C VAL A 23 49.85 -18.38 -26.17
N ILE A 24 50.64 -17.94 -25.19
CA ILE A 24 50.37 -18.15 -23.75
C ILE A 24 49.05 -17.49 -23.35
N GLY A 25 48.62 -16.46 -24.11
CA GLY A 25 47.33 -15.81 -23.92
C GLY A 25 46.12 -16.70 -24.09
N ILE A 26 46.24 -17.93 -24.60
CA ILE A 26 45.13 -18.89 -24.68
C ILE A 26 45.14 -19.85 -23.48
N PHE A 27 46.33 -20.31 -23.07
CA PHE A 27 46.48 -21.29 -21.99
C PHE A 27 46.24 -20.69 -20.60
N THR A 28 46.77 -19.49 -20.34
CA THR A 28 46.62 -18.84 -19.03
C THR A 28 45.15 -18.58 -18.66
N PRO A 29 44.31 -18.03 -19.57
CA PRO A 29 42.87 -17.90 -19.31
C PRO A 29 42.15 -19.24 -19.08
N LEU A 30 42.56 -20.33 -19.74
CA LEU A 30 41.97 -21.65 -19.50
C LEU A 30 42.21 -22.12 -18.06
N VAL A 31 43.45 -21.98 -17.56
CA VAL A 31 43.81 -22.36 -16.18
C VAL A 31 43.00 -21.55 -15.16
N ILE A 32 42.86 -20.25 -15.39
CA ILE A 32 42.07 -19.38 -14.50
C ILE A 32 40.58 -19.74 -14.57
N SER A 33 40.05 -20.01 -15.76
CA SER A 33 38.65 -20.43 -15.94
C SER A 33 38.38 -21.76 -15.22
N LEU A 34 39.30 -22.72 -15.30
CA LEU A 34 39.23 -23.99 -14.56
C LEU A 34 39.20 -23.76 -13.05
N PHE A 35 40.04 -22.85 -12.54
CA PHE A 35 40.04 -22.49 -11.12
C PHE A 35 38.69 -21.89 -10.69
N LEU A 36 38.16 -20.91 -11.44
CA LEU A 36 36.87 -20.28 -11.16
C LEU A 36 35.72 -21.30 -11.15
N VAL A 37 35.64 -22.16 -12.17
CA VAL A 37 34.59 -23.19 -12.27
C VAL A 37 34.73 -24.25 -11.17
N THR A 38 35.95 -24.63 -10.78
CA THR A 38 36.17 -25.60 -9.69
C THR A 38 35.62 -25.08 -8.36
N THR A 39 35.79 -23.79 -8.06
CA THR A 39 35.19 -23.19 -6.86
C THR A 39 33.67 -23.18 -6.90
N GLN A 40 33.07 -23.05 -8.09
CA GLN A 40 31.63 -23.05 -8.31
C GLN A 40 31.01 -24.43 -8.15
N ILE A 41 31.68 -25.47 -8.66
CA ILE A 41 31.26 -26.87 -8.48
C ILE A 41 31.14 -27.20 -6.99
N ARG A 42 32.11 -26.75 -6.17
CA ARG A 42 32.08 -26.96 -4.71
C ARG A 42 30.89 -26.27 -4.04
N LYS A 43 30.47 -25.10 -4.56
CA LYS A 43 29.35 -24.30 -4.02
C LYS A 43 28.00 -24.63 -4.68
N ARG A 44 27.97 -25.44 -5.74
CA ARG A 44 26.81 -25.70 -6.60
C ARG A 44 26.16 -24.43 -7.18
N GLU A 45 26.97 -23.39 -7.41
CA GLU A 45 26.54 -22.10 -7.97
C GLU A 45 27.29 -21.80 -9.26
N PHE A 46 26.66 -22.08 -10.40
CA PHE A 46 27.29 -21.90 -11.71
C PHE A 46 27.03 -20.50 -12.26
N ASN A 47 28.09 -19.87 -12.78
CA ASN A 47 28.06 -18.62 -13.51
C ASN A 47 28.20 -18.89 -15.01
N LEU A 48 27.24 -18.42 -15.80
CA LEU A 48 27.20 -18.59 -17.25
C LEU A 48 28.45 -18.03 -17.95
N MET A 49 29.04 -16.93 -17.45
CA MET A 49 30.26 -16.36 -18.02
C MET A 49 31.45 -17.29 -17.81
N ASP A 50 31.60 -17.85 -16.62
CA ASP A 50 32.73 -18.73 -16.31
C ASP A 50 32.63 -20.07 -17.06
N LEU A 51 31.40 -20.59 -17.25
CA LEU A 51 31.12 -21.74 -18.12
C LEU A 51 31.43 -21.43 -19.60
N THR A 52 31.12 -20.22 -20.05
CA THR A 52 31.45 -19.77 -21.40
C THR A 52 32.96 -19.65 -21.58
N SER A 53 33.67 -19.11 -20.59
CA SER A 53 35.12 -18.99 -20.58
C SER A 53 35.79 -20.35 -20.68
N ILE A 54 35.44 -21.32 -19.82
CA ILE A 54 36.06 -22.66 -19.87
C ILE A 54 35.79 -23.35 -21.21
N PHE A 55 34.58 -23.24 -21.75
CA PHE A 55 34.22 -23.83 -23.05
C PHE A 55 35.03 -23.20 -24.18
N TYR A 56 35.04 -21.88 -24.27
CA TYR A 56 35.78 -21.14 -25.29
C TYR A 56 37.28 -21.42 -25.24
N PHE A 57 37.89 -21.29 -24.05
CA PHE A 57 39.34 -21.47 -23.93
C PHE A 57 39.78 -22.92 -24.13
N SER A 58 38.91 -23.91 -23.85
CA SER A 58 39.18 -25.31 -24.19
C SER A 58 39.23 -25.50 -25.71
N ILE A 59 38.26 -24.94 -26.44
CA ILE A 59 38.23 -24.96 -27.91
C ILE A 59 39.43 -24.21 -28.49
N ALA A 60 39.72 -23.00 -27.99
CA ALA A 60 40.85 -22.20 -28.45
C ALA A 60 42.19 -22.91 -28.19
N THR A 61 42.33 -23.57 -27.04
CA THR A 61 43.54 -24.36 -26.71
C THR A 61 43.72 -25.53 -27.67
N ALA A 62 42.67 -26.33 -27.87
CA ALA A 62 42.71 -27.43 -28.83
C ALA A 62 42.97 -26.93 -30.26
N GLY A 63 42.28 -25.87 -30.68
CA GLY A 63 42.45 -25.25 -31.99
C GLY A 63 43.87 -24.76 -32.23
N THR A 64 44.48 -24.05 -31.27
CA THR A 64 45.81 -23.48 -31.44
C THR A 64 46.93 -24.50 -31.27
N PHE A 65 46.88 -25.35 -30.25
CA PHE A 65 47.99 -26.26 -29.94
C PHE A 65 47.88 -27.64 -30.61
N ILE A 66 46.68 -28.13 -30.92
CA ILE A 66 46.47 -29.45 -31.56
C ILE A 66 46.29 -29.27 -33.07
N LEU A 67 45.46 -28.30 -33.49
CA LEU A 67 45.12 -28.09 -34.90
C LEU A 67 45.96 -27.00 -35.59
N GLY A 68 46.85 -26.32 -34.87
CA GLY A 68 47.73 -25.29 -35.42
C GLY A 68 47.03 -23.99 -35.85
N LEU A 69 45.79 -23.74 -35.39
CA LEU A 69 44.99 -22.59 -35.77
C LEU A 69 45.44 -21.32 -35.02
N ASN A 70 46.05 -20.38 -35.75
CA ASN A 70 46.47 -19.07 -35.21
C ASN A 70 45.34 -18.03 -35.12
N VAL A 71 44.14 -18.35 -35.59
CA VAL A 71 43.01 -17.40 -35.63
C VAL A 71 42.62 -16.91 -34.23
N PHE A 72 42.72 -17.77 -33.21
CA PHE A 72 42.42 -17.43 -31.81
C PHE A 72 43.43 -16.45 -31.21
N VAL A 73 44.65 -16.33 -31.76
CA VAL A 73 45.62 -15.31 -31.31
C VAL A 73 45.46 -14.03 -32.14
N LYS A 74 45.40 -14.16 -33.47
CA LYS A 74 45.35 -13.02 -34.40
C LYS A 74 44.05 -12.21 -34.30
N SER A 75 42.92 -12.89 -34.12
CA SER A 75 41.59 -12.29 -34.09
C SER A 75 41.00 -12.30 -32.68
N SER A 76 41.84 -12.26 -31.64
CA SER A 76 41.46 -12.42 -30.24
C SER A 76 40.41 -11.40 -29.75
N GLY A 77 40.53 -10.15 -30.20
CA GLY A 77 39.53 -9.12 -29.91
C GLY A 77 38.16 -9.48 -30.49
N PHE A 78 38.08 -9.69 -31.80
CA PHE A 78 36.82 -10.03 -32.49
C PHE A 78 36.17 -11.30 -31.93
N LEU A 79 36.92 -12.41 -31.88
CA LEU A 79 36.38 -13.70 -31.44
C LEU A 79 35.94 -13.67 -29.98
N GLY A 80 36.73 -13.03 -29.10
CA GLY A 80 36.38 -12.95 -27.69
C GLY A 80 35.09 -12.16 -27.44
N TYR A 81 34.97 -10.98 -28.05
CA TYR A 81 33.76 -10.18 -27.93
C TYR A 81 32.55 -10.80 -28.62
N LEU A 82 32.73 -11.53 -29.72
CA LEU A 82 31.66 -12.26 -30.40
C LEU A 82 31.09 -13.40 -29.54
N VAL A 83 31.95 -14.14 -28.85
CA VAL A 83 31.50 -15.21 -27.96
C VAL A 83 30.78 -14.65 -26.74
N LEU A 84 31.30 -13.57 -26.15
CA LEU A 84 30.65 -12.88 -25.04
C LEU A 84 29.30 -12.26 -25.44
N SER A 85 29.17 -11.75 -26.66
CA SER A 85 27.89 -11.23 -27.14
C SER A 85 26.86 -12.35 -27.33
N PHE A 86 27.26 -13.48 -27.90
CA PHE A 86 26.38 -14.64 -28.04
C PHE A 86 25.91 -15.16 -26.68
N MET A 87 26.82 -15.25 -25.70
CA MET A 87 26.48 -15.59 -24.33
C MET A 87 25.47 -14.61 -23.72
N ALA A 88 25.73 -13.31 -23.81
CA ALA A 88 24.86 -12.29 -23.24
C ALA A 88 23.45 -12.33 -23.88
N LEU A 89 23.37 -12.42 -25.21
CA LEU A 89 22.11 -12.52 -25.95
C LEU A 89 21.35 -13.83 -25.63
N SER A 90 22.07 -14.96 -25.56
CA SER A 90 21.47 -16.24 -25.17
C SER A 90 20.93 -16.21 -23.75
N SER A 91 21.63 -15.55 -22.83
CA SER A 91 21.19 -15.38 -21.44
C SER A 91 19.88 -14.59 -21.32
N LEU A 92 19.70 -13.58 -22.17
CA LEU A 92 18.44 -12.83 -22.29
C LEU A 92 17.33 -13.70 -22.89
N ALA A 93 17.64 -14.48 -23.93
CA ALA A 93 16.67 -15.34 -24.61
C ALA A 93 16.07 -16.40 -23.67
N ILE A 94 16.88 -16.96 -22.76
CA ILE A 94 16.41 -17.93 -21.75
C ILE A 94 15.83 -17.27 -20.48
N LYS A 95 15.66 -15.93 -20.48
CA LYS A 95 15.18 -15.14 -19.33
C LYS A 95 16.02 -15.31 -18.06
N GLN A 96 17.32 -15.58 -18.21
CA GLN A 96 18.29 -15.65 -17.12
C GLN A 96 19.49 -14.77 -17.46
N PRO A 97 19.36 -13.43 -17.36
CA PRO A 97 20.45 -12.51 -17.68
C PRO A 97 21.71 -12.90 -16.90
N PHE A 98 22.86 -12.98 -17.57
CA PHE A 98 24.09 -13.46 -16.91
C PHE A 98 24.50 -12.58 -15.72
N SER A 99 24.14 -11.29 -15.72
CA SER A 99 24.35 -10.38 -14.59
C SER A 99 23.61 -10.79 -13.32
N LEU A 100 22.44 -11.43 -13.45
CA LEU A 100 21.60 -11.82 -12.31
C LEU A 100 22.31 -12.84 -11.42
N GLN A 101 22.97 -13.85 -11.99
CA GLN A 101 23.67 -14.89 -11.22
C GLN A 101 24.78 -14.29 -10.35
N VAL A 102 25.45 -13.25 -10.85
CA VAL A 102 26.47 -12.54 -10.08
C VAL A 102 25.84 -11.64 -9.03
N ALA A 103 24.79 -10.90 -9.38
CA ALA A 103 24.08 -10.02 -8.46
C ALA A 103 23.49 -10.79 -7.27
N LYS A 104 23.02 -12.03 -7.46
CA LYS A 104 22.50 -12.88 -6.37
C LYS A 104 23.45 -13.02 -5.18
N ARG A 105 24.76 -12.90 -5.38
CA ARG A 105 25.77 -13.00 -4.31
C ARG A 105 25.86 -11.75 -3.43
N ASP A 106 25.47 -10.61 -3.98
CA ASP A 106 25.57 -9.31 -3.32
C ASP A 106 24.24 -8.87 -2.66
N TYR A 107 23.13 -9.55 -2.98
CA TYR A 107 21.78 -9.21 -2.53
C TYR A 107 21.12 -10.40 -1.82
N PRO A 108 20.35 -10.19 -0.74
CA PRO A 108 19.61 -11.25 -0.04
C PRO A 108 18.68 -12.04 -0.98
N GLU A 109 18.40 -13.31 -0.66
CA GLU A 109 17.59 -14.19 -1.52
C GLU A 109 16.20 -13.62 -1.83
N ILE A 110 15.61 -12.88 -0.89
CA ILE A 110 14.31 -12.23 -1.06
C ILE A 110 14.27 -11.23 -2.22
N TYR A 111 15.42 -10.63 -2.58
CA TYR A 111 15.53 -9.72 -3.72
C TYR A 111 15.51 -10.43 -5.07
N TRP A 112 15.83 -11.72 -5.12
CA TRP A 112 16.15 -12.38 -6.39
C TRP A 112 14.95 -12.54 -7.33
N LYS A 113 13.74 -12.45 -6.78
CA LYS A 113 12.48 -12.55 -7.51
C LYS A 113 11.80 -11.19 -7.72
N ASP A 114 12.36 -10.12 -7.17
CA ASP A 114 11.78 -8.79 -7.26
C ASP A 114 11.75 -8.31 -8.73
N PRO A 115 10.61 -7.81 -9.23
CA PRO A 115 10.50 -7.36 -10.62
C PRO A 115 11.49 -6.25 -10.98
N SER A 116 11.78 -5.31 -10.06
CA SER A 116 12.75 -4.24 -10.28
C SER A 116 14.18 -4.78 -10.30
N PHE A 117 14.50 -5.74 -9.43
CA PHE A 117 15.80 -6.41 -9.42
C PHE A 117 16.05 -7.19 -10.73
N LEU A 118 15.03 -7.92 -11.21
CA LEU A 118 15.09 -8.61 -12.49
C LEU A 118 15.21 -7.62 -13.66
N ALA A 119 14.45 -6.53 -13.67
CA ALA A 119 14.51 -5.49 -14.69
C ALA A 119 15.89 -4.80 -14.75
N ILE A 120 16.47 -4.48 -13.59
CA ILE A 120 17.81 -3.89 -13.46
C ILE A 120 18.85 -4.83 -14.07
N ASN A 121 18.82 -6.11 -13.69
CA ASN A 121 19.77 -7.09 -14.21
C ASN A 121 19.59 -7.34 -15.72
N ASN A 122 18.35 -7.40 -16.20
CA ASN A 122 18.06 -7.46 -17.64
C ASN A 122 18.68 -6.27 -18.38
N LEU A 123 18.51 -5.05 -17.88
CA LEU A 123 19.09 -3.85 -18.52
C LEU A 123 20.62 -3.87 -18.53
N ILE A 124 21.25 -4.27 -17.41
CA ILE A 124 22.71 -4.45 -17.35
C ILE A 124 23.18 -5.45 -18.39
N THR A 125 22.50 -6.59 -18.52
CA THR A 125 22.85 -7.60 -19.52
C THR A 125 22.65 -7.09 -20.96
N ILE A 126 21.58 -6.33 -21.23
CA ILE A 126 21.35 -5.69 -22.54
C ILE A 126 22.48 -4.72 -22.89
N VAL A 127 22.90 -3.88 -21.93
CA VAL A 127 24.02 -2.94 -22.12
C VAL A 127 25.32 -3.69 -22.42
N TRP A 128 25.61 -4.78 -21.69
CA TRP A 128 26.78 -5.60 -21.97
C TRP A 128 26.70 -6.31 -23.33
N ALA A 129 25.53 -6.83 -23.71
CA ALA A 129 25.34 -7.43 -25.03
C ALA A 129 25.65 -6.39 -26.13
N ALA A 130 25.12 -5.17 -26.01
CA ALA A 130 25.42 -4.08 -26.93
C ALA A 130 26.91 -3.73 -26.96
N ILE A 131 27.56 -3.59 -25.81
CA ILE A 131 29.00 -3.32 -25.70
C ILE A 131 29.82 -4.43 -26.38
N PHE A 132 29.48 -5.70 -26.16
CA PHE A 132 30.19 -6.82 -26.77
C PHE A 132 29.99 -6.87 -28.30
N VAL A 133 28.78 -6.64 -28.80
CA VAL A 133 28.52 -6.55 -30.24
C VAL A 133 29.29 -5.38 -30.86
N SER A 134 29.24 -4.20 -30.24
CA SER A 134 29.98 -3.01 -30.70
C SER A 134 31.48 -3.27 -30.70
N ASN A 135 32.03 -3.88 -29.66
CA ASN A 135 33.45 -4.22 -29.60
C ASN A 135 33.84 -5.25 -30.67
N ALA A 136 33.04 -6.28 -30.91
CA ALA A 136 33.30 -7.23 -31.99
C ALA A 136 33.34 -6.50 -33.36
N ALA A 137 32.38 -5.61 -33.63
CA ALA A 137 32.35 -4.81 -34.85
C ALA A 137 33.57 -3.86 -34.97
N ILE A 138 33.96 -3.19 -33.88
CA ILE A 138 35.13 -2.31 -33.83
C ILE A 138 36.39 -3.09 -34.22
N PHE A 139 36.61 -4.27 -33.62
CA PHE A 139 37.77 -5.11 -33.93
C PHE A 139 37.75 -5.70 -35.35
N LEU A 140 36.58 -5.78 -35.99
CA LEU A 140 36.43 -6.24 -37.36
C LEU A 140 36.64 -5.11 -38.39
N LEU A 141 36.21 -3.89 -38.08
CA LEU A 141 36.07 -2.79 -39.05
C LEU A 141 37.13 -1.68 -38.93
N LEU A 142 37.77 -1.51 -37.78
CA LEU A 142 38.70 -0.41 -37.53
C LEU A 142 40.16 -0.88 -37.42
N ALA A 143 41.11 -0.02 -37.78
CA ALA A 143 42.54 -0.28 -37.63
C ALA A 143 43.05 0.08 -36.21
N ARG A 144 44.16 -0.56 -35.79
CA ARG A 144 44.88 -0.18 -34.57
C ARG A 144 45.53 1.21 -34.75
N PRO A 145 45.62 2.06 -33.70
CA PRO A 145 45.29 1.81 -32.29
C PRO A 145 43.85 2.19 -31.87
N PHE A 146 43.06 2.77 -32.77
CA PHE A 146 41.71 3.26 -32.47
C PHE A 146 40.78 2.17 -31.91
N THR A 147 40.96 0.93 -32.36
CA THR A 147 40.21 -0.24 -31.85
C THR A 147 40.37 -0.47 -30.35
N ILE A 148 41.60 -0.40 -29.84
CA ILE A 148 41.91 -0.67 -28.43
C ILE A 148 41.38 0.47 -27.56
N ALA A 149 41.60 1.72 -27.99
CA ALA A 149 41.14 2.89 -27.25
C ALA A 149 39.61 2.91 -27.11
N LEU A 150 38.89 2.76 -28.23
CA LEU A 150 37.42 2.78 -28.24
C LEU A 150 36.83 1.60 -27.46
N SER A 151 37.43 0.41 -27.59
CA SER A 151 36.97 -0.77 -26.86
C SER A 151 37.16 -0.64 -25.35
N ASN A 152 38.31 -0.12 -24.91
CA ASN A 152 38.55 0.12 -23.49
C ASN A 152 37.60 1.18 -22.92
N ILE A 153 37.29 2.23 -23.68
CA ILE A 153 36.30 3.24 -23.28
C ILE A 153 34.92 2.59 -23.09
N LEU A 154 34.45 1.81 -24.05
CA LEU A 154 33.15 1.11 -23.97
C LEU A 154 33.10 0.13 -22.78
N THR A 155 34.12 -0.70 -22.62
CA THR A 155 34.19 -1.67 -21.52
C THR A 155 34.27 -0.98 -20.15
N THR A 156 35.08 0.07 -20.02
CA THR A 156 35.16 0.86 -18.78
C THR A 156 33.83 1.54 -18.46
N SER A 157 33.15 2.06 -19.49
CA SER A 157 31.82 2.66 -19.34
C SER A 157 30.78 1.62 -18.91
N GLY A 158 30.83 0.40 -19.46
CA GLY A 158 30.00 -0.73 -19.04
C GLY A 158 30.24 -1.15 -17.58
N ILE A 159 31.49 -1.14 -17.12
CA ILE A 159 31.85 -1.40 -15.72
C ILE A 159 31.29 -0.31 -14.81
N ILE A 160 31.54 0.96 -15.11
CA ILE A 160 31.02 2.10 -14.33
C ILE A 160 29.50 2.05 -14.28
N PHE A 161 28.84 1.83 -15.42
CA PHE A 161 27.39 1.67 -15.50
C PHE A 161 26.91 0.53 -14.61
N SER A 162 27.56 -0.64 -14.67
CA SER A 162 27.19 -1.80 -13.86
C SER A 162 27.30 -1.48 -12.37
N ILE A 163 28.29 -0.71 -11.93
CA ILE A 163 28.45 -0.36 -10.51
C ILE A 163 27.43 0.70 -10.06
N VAL A 164 27.23 1.75 -10.86
CA VAL A 164 26.44 2.93 -10.46
C VAL A 164 24.94 2.71 -10.66
N PHE A 165 24.55 2.07 -11.77
CA PHE A 165 23.15 1.95 -12.16
C PHE A 165 22.30 1.21 -11.11
N PRO A 166 22.68 0.02 -10.59
CA PRO A 166 21.89 -0.69 -9.57
C PRO A 166 21.73 0.06 -8.26
N LEU A 167 22.65 0.98 -7.93
CA LEU A 167 22.57 1.79 -6.72
C LEU A 167 21.52 2.91 -6.83
N LYS A 168 21.26 3.39 -8.05
CA LYS A 168 20.31 4.49 -8.30
C LYS A 168 19.00 4.07 -8.95
N ALA A 169 19.01 2.95 -9.65
CA ALA A 169 17.87 2.48 -10.43
C ALA A 169 16.61 2.21 -9.58
N PRO A 170 16.67 1.56 -8.39
CA PRO A 170 15.49 1.36 -7.57
C PRO A 170 14.81 2.68 -7.21
N ALA A 171 15.58 3.67 -6.74
CA ALA A 171 15.08 4.99 -6.42
C ALA A 171 14.55 5.74 -7.64
N TYR A 172 15.23 5.63 -8.79
CA TYR A 172 14.74 6.21 -10.05
C TYR A 172 13.38 5.63 -10.45
N PHE A 173 13.22 4.31 -10.43
CA PHE A 173 11.96 3.67 -10.81
C PHE A 173 10.84 3.97 -9.81
N ALA A 174 11.12 3.94 -8.50
CA ALA A 174 10.15 4.29 -7.46
C ALA A 174 9.66 5.74 -7.57
N THR A 175 10.53 6.68 -7.95
CA THR A 175 10.19 8.12 -7.98
C THR A 175 9.80 8.64 -9.36
N LYS A 176 9.93 7.86 -10.44
CA LYS A 176 9.77 8.36 -11.83
C LYS A 176 8.41 9.01 -12.08
N GLU A 177 7.32 8.35 -11.69
CA GLU A 177 5.96 8.87 -11.85
C GLU A 177 5.69 10.00 -10.85
N PHE A 178 6.08 9.80 -9.58
CA PHE A 178 5.89 10.79 -8.51
C PHE A 178 6.59 12.13 -8.79
N LYS A 179 7.77 12.13 -9.41
CA LYS A 179 8.53 13.35 -9.76
C LYS A 179 7.75 14.30 -10.67
N LYS A 180 6.81 13.80 -11.49
CA LYS A 180 5.92 14.66 -12.30
C LYS A 180 5.08 15.59 -11.42
N TYR A 181 4.78 15.15 -10.19
CA TYR A 181 3.88 15.82 -9.25
C TYR A 181 4.60 16.42 -8.03
N ASP A 182 5.94 16.40 -7.99
CA ASP A 182 6.70 16.89 -6.84
C ASP A 182 6.90 18.42 -6.84
N TRP A 183 5.85 19.17 -7.16
CA TRP A 183 5.82 20.64 -7.08
C TRP A 183 5.76 21.11 -5.62
N ARG A 184 6.07 22.38 -5.35
CA ARG A 184 5.95 22.97 -4.01
C ARG A 184 5.10 24.23 -4.01
N VAL A 185 4.44 24.47 -2.89
CA VAL A 185 3.73 25.71 -2.61
C VAL A 185 4.32 26.29 -1.33
N GLU A 186 4.95 27.45 -1.45
CA GLU A 186 5.51 28.16 -0.30
C GLU A 186 4.42 28.97 0.37
N VAL A 187 4.15 28.64 1.64
CA VAL A 187 3.18 29.34 2.47
C VAL A 187 3.88 29.70 3.76
N ASN A 188 3.84 30.97 4.15
CA ASN A 188 4.26 31.42 5.46
C ASN A 188 3.01 31.61 6.35
N PRO A 189 2.78 30.71 7.33
CA PRO A 189 1.63 30.80 8.22
C PRO A 189 1.56 32.09 9.03
N GLN A 190 2.68 32.77 9.24
CA GLN A 190 2.76 34.01 10.01
C GLN A 190 2.32 35.26 9.24
N ASN A 191 2.25 35.19 7.90
CA ASN A 191 1.74 36.33 7.13
C ASN A 191 0.28 36.59 7.51
N PRO A 192 -0.17 37.86 7.60
CA PRO A 192 -1.59 38.18 7.81
C PRO A 192 -2.41 37.84 6.56
N LYS A 193 -3.64 37.36 6.76
CA LYS A 193 -4.56 36.94 5.67
C LYS A 193 -5.79 37.81 5.71
N GLY A 194 -6.37 38.11 4.53
CA GLY A 194 -7.71 38.67 4.45
C GLY A 194 -8.78 37.78 5.10
N ALA A 195 -10.00 38.29 5.24
CA ALA A 195 -11.11 37.55 5.84
C ALA A 195 -11.37 36.22 5.10
N ASP A 196 -11.37 36.27 3.76
CA ASP A 196 -11.68 35.15 2.85
C ASP A 196 -10.43 34.44 2.30
N GLU A 197 -9.27 34.71 2.89
CA GLU A 197 -7.99 34.11 2.50
C GLU A 197 -7.51 33.13 3.57
N TYR A 198 -7.05 31.96 3.12
CA TYR A 198 -6.60 30.87 3.98
C TYR A 198 -5.26 30.33 3.48
N ASP A 199 -4.48 29.74 4.39
CA ASP A 199 -3.25 29.04 4.01
C ASP A 199 -3.59 27.72 3.31
N ALA A 200 -4.61 27.01 3.81
CA ALA A 200 -5.13 25.79 3.23
C ALA A 200 -6.65 25.68 3.40
N ILE A 201 -7.34 25.21 2.36
CA ILE A 201 -8.76 24.84 2.43
C ILE A 201 -8.89 23.33 2.23
N ILE A 202 -9.67 22.67 3.08
CA ILE A 202 -9.93 21.24 3.04
C ILE A 202 -11.37 21.01 2.59
N VAL A 203 -11.52 20.25 1.51
CA VAL A 203 -12.83 19.93 0.89
C VAL A 203 -13.31 18.57 1.40
N GLY A 204 -14.27 18.60 2.33
CA GLY A 204 -14.81 17.44 3.03
C GLY A 204 -14.17 17.19 4.38
N SER A 205 -14.98 16.79 5.37
CA SER A 205 -14.57 16.59 6.77
C SER A 205 -14.56 15.11 7.19
N GLY A 206 -14.20 14.21 6.28
CA GLY A 206 -13.85 12.84 6.66
C GLY A 206 -12.55 12.81 7.48
N ILE A 207 -12.27 11.67 8.11
CA ILE A 207 -11.15 11.54 9.05
C ILE A 207 -9.79 11.92 8.45
N GLY A 208 -9.53 11.62 7.16
CA GLY A 208 -8.29 12.05 6.50
C GLY A 208 -8.14 13.57 6.41
N GLY A 209 -9.19 14.26 5.95
CA GLY A 209 -9.27 15.72 5.91
C GLY A 209 -9.18 16.36 7.30
N LEU A 210 -9.92 15.85 8.28
CA LEU A 210 -9.86 16.34 9.66
C LEU A 210 -8.49 16.12 10.30
N THR A 211 -7.84 14.98 10.04
CA THR A 211 -6.47 14.69 10.51
C THR A 211 -5.49 15.69 9.92
N CYS A 212 -5.53 15.91 8.60
CA CYS A 212 -4.67 16.89 7.93
C CYS A 212 -4.91 18.30 8.49
N GLY A 213 -6.17 18.71 8.63
CA GLY A 213 -6.55 20.01 9.17
C GLY A 213 -6.05 20.22 10.59
N ALA A 214 -6.24 19.25 11.49
CA ALA A 214 -5.83 19.37 12.88
C ALA A 214 -4.31 19.52 13.01
N LEU A 215 -3.54 18.77 12.21
CA LEU A 215 -2.07 18.86 12.19
C LEU A 215 -1.59 20.19 11.58
N LEU A 216 -2.20 20.67 10.50
CA LEU A 216 -1.87 21.96 9.90
C LEU A 216 -2.20 23.12 10.84
N SER A 217 -3.36 23.11 11.50
CA SER A 217 -3.72 24.10 12.52
C SER A 217 -2.76 24.07 13.71
N LYS A 218 -2.35 22.87 14.18
CA LYS A 218 -1.27 22.72 15.18
C LYS A 218 0.06 23.35 14.75
N ARG A 219 0.34 23.36 13.45
CA ARG A 219 1.55 23.96 12.87
C ARG A 219 1.37 25.45 12.52
N GLY A 220 0.26 26.06 12.93
CA GLY A 220 -0.01 27.50 12.79
C GLY A 220 -0.64 27.93 11.47
N TYR A 221 -0.98 27.01 10.57
CA TYR A 221 -1.65 27.34 9.31
C TYR A 221 -3.09 27.81 9.57
N LYS A 222 -3.51 28.87 8.87
CA LYS A 222 -4.91 29.29 8.83
C LYS A 222 -5.71 28.33 7.93
N VAL A 223 -6.34 27.34 8.56
CA VAL A 223 -7.08 26.26 7.88
C VAL A 223 -8.58 26.54 7.88
N LEU A 224 -9.23 26.24 6.76
CA LEU A 224 -10.68 26.12 6.66
C LEU A 224 -11.08 24.72 6.16
N VAL A 225 -11.96 24.06 6.89
CA VAL A 225 -12.62 22.81 6.45
C VAL A 225 -14.04 23.13 6.03
N LEU A 226 -14.44 22.66 4.84
CA LEU A 226 -15.77 22.82 4.27
C LEU A 226 -16.45 21.46 4.16
N GLU A 227 -17.59 21.30 4.82
CA GLU A 227 -18.37 20.07 4.87
C GLU A 227 -19.77 20.30 4.29
N GLN A 228 -20.18 19.47 3.34
CA GLN A 228 -21.50 19.55 2.71
C GLN A 228 -22.63 19.16 3.67
N HIS A 229 -22.37 18.24 4.59
CA HIS A 229 -23.33 17.70 5.53
C HIS A 229 -23.44 18.59 6.78
N HIS A 230 -24.47 18.37 7.61
CA HIS A 230 -24.72 19.18 8.80
C HIS A 230 -23.84 18.79 10.00
N GLN A 231 -23.08 17.70 9.89
CA GLN A 231 -22.12 17.24 10.88
C GLN A 231 -20.85 16.74 10.16
N VAL A 232 -19.73 16.73 10.89
CA VAL A 232 -18.45 16.24 10.39
C VAL A 232 -18.32 14.72 10.52
N GLY A 233 -17.35 14.12 9.82
CA GLY A 233 -16.91 12.73 10.04
C GLY A 233 -17.08 11.79 8.85
N GLY A 234 -17.96 12.10 7.90
CA GLY A 234 -18.23 11.21 6.77
C GLY A 234 -18.75 9.86 7.24
N TYR A 235 -18.10 8.75 6.85
CA TYR A 235 -18.43 7.41 7.38
C TYR A 235 -18.19 7.26 8.89
N CYS A 236 -17.31 8.08 9.49
CA CYS A 236 -17.07 8.14 10.93
C CYS A 236 -18.09 9.07 11.61
N SER A 237 -19.36 8.73 11.45
CA SER A 237 -20.50 9.49 11.98
C SER A 237 -21.42 8.57 12.77
N SER A 238 -22.23 9.18 13.62
CA SER A 238 -23.30 8.51 14.35
C SER A 238 -24.61 9.28 14.18
N PHE A 239 -25.74 8.59 14.36
CA PHE A 239 -27.04 9.22 14.46
C PHE A 239 -27.83 8.65 15.64
N GLU A 240 -28.78 9.43 16.15
CA GLU A 240 -29.61 9.04 17.29
C GLU A 240 -31.09 8.92 16.89
N ARG A 241 -31.76 7.89 17.42
CA ARG A 241 -33.21 7.68 17.31
C ARG A 241 -33.77 7.14 18.62
N ARG A 242 -34.72 7.88 19.21
CA ARG A 242 -35.40 7.50 20.47
C ARG A 242 -34.41 7.11 21.59
N GLY A 243 -33.29 7.83 21.73
CA GLY A 243 -32.27 7.56 22.74
C GLY A 243 -31.28 6.43 22.40
N PHE A 244 -31.42 5.76 21.26
CA PHE A 244 -30.43 4.79 20.76
C PHE A 244 -29.48 5.48 19.77
N VAL A 245 -28.18 5.24 19.94
CA VAL A 245 -27.12 5.79 19.09
C VAL A 245 -26.53 4.69 18.20
N PHE A 246 -26.41 4.98 16.90
CA PHE A 246 -25.91 4.04 15.90
C PHE A 246 -24.76 4.65 15.10
N ASN A 247 -23.69 3.89 14.89
CA ASN A 247 -22.61 4.28 13.98
C ASN A 247 -23.00 3.99 12.53
N THR A 248 -22.64 4.86 11.59
CA THR A 248 -23.02 4.74 10.17
C THR A 248 -21.99 4.04 9.28
N GLY A 249 -20.90 3.52 9.86
CA GLY A 249 -19.84 2.86 9.10
C GLY A 249 -18.53 2.57 9.83
N VAL A 250 -18.39 2.96 11.10
CA VAL A 250 -17.20 2.62 11.91
C VAL A 250 -17.62 1.79 13.11
N GLU A 251 -17.16 0.55 13.12
CA GLU A 251 -17.49 -0.45 14.14
C GLU A 251 -16.22 -1.06 14.74
N ASP A 252 -15.14 -1.05 13.97
CA ASP A 252 -13.84 -1.51 14.43
C ASP A 252 -12.70 -0.63 13.90
N VAL A 253 -11.74 -0.33 14.77
CA VAL A 253 -10.62 0.59 14.51
C VAL A 253 -9.30 -0.03 14.91
N SER A 254 -8.42 -0.24 13.92
CA SER A 254 -7.02 -0.61 14.11
C SER A 254 -6.11 0.62 14.34
N GLY A 255 -4.80 0.38 14.56
CA GLY A 255 -3.81 1.45 14.70
C GLY A 255 -3.80 2.15 16.07
N LEU A 256 -4.43 1.55 17.09
CA LEU A 256 -4.51 2.05 18.48
C LEU A 256 -3.56 1.32 19.45
N TRP A 257 -2.63 0.51 18.93
CA TRP A 257 -1.52 -0.07 19.68
C TRP A 257 -0.36 0.93 19.80
N GLU A 258 0.71 0.58 20.52
CA GLU A 258 1.76 1.53 20.94
C GLU A 258 2.42 2.35 19.80
N ARG A 259 2.75 1.73 18.66
CA ARG A 259 3.29 2.43 17.48
C ARG A 259 2.27 2.62 16.35
N GLY A 260 0.99 2.47 16.67
CA GLY A 260 -0.10 2.62 15.72
C GLY A 260 -0.27 4.09 15.27
N PRO A 261 -0.61 4.35 14.00
CA PRO A 261 -0.79 5.72 13.47
C PRO A 261 -1.89 6.53 14.16
N VAL A 262 -2.96 5.86 14.62
CA VAL A 262 -4.04 6.53 15.36
C VAL A 262 -3.52 6.94 16.74
N THR A 263 -2.81 6.06 17.45
CA THR A 263 -2.13 6.41 18.71
C THR A 263 -1.17 7.59 18.54
N TYR A 264 -0.37 7.58 17.47
CA TYR A 264 0.52 8.70 17.13
C TYR A 264 -0.26 10.01 16.94
N LEU A 265 -1.35 10.00 16.17
CA LEU A 265 -2.18 11.17 15.95
C LEU A 265 -2.76 11.71 17.27
N LEU A 266 -3.32 10.83 18.10
CA LEU A 266 -3.89 11.23 19.39
C LEU A 266 -2.85 11.91 20.28
N ARG A 267 -1.65 11.32 20.39
CA ARG A 267 -0.52 11.92 21.11
C ARG A 267 -0.11 13.27 20.52
N GLU A 268 -0.03 13.38 19.19
CA GLU A 268 0.24 14.65 18.54
C GLU A 268 -0.82 15.72 18.86
N LEU A 269 -2.08 15.35 19.01
CA LEU A 269 -3.14 16.30 19.32
C LEU A 269 -3.33 16.57 20.82
N GLY A 270 -2.67 15.79 21.69
CA GLY A 270 -2.85 15.84 23.14
C GLY A 270 -4.16 15.18 23.60
N LEU A 271 -4.62 14.17 22.86
CA LEU A 271 -5.84 13.41 23.14
C LEU A 271 -5.50 12.06 23.77
N GLU A 272 -6.28 11.65 24.76
CA GLU A 272 -6.09 10.38 25.45
C GLU A 272 -6.86 9.25 24.77
N LYS A 273 -6.17 8.14 24.46
CA LYS A 273 -6.79 6.94 23.87
C LYS A 273 -7.94 6.41 24.73
N GLY A 274 -7.73 6.34 26.05
CA GLY A 274 -8.71 5.79 26.99
C GLY A 274 -10.01 6.60 27.06
N ASP A 275 -9.96 7.88 26.71
CA ASP A 275 -11.14 8.74 26.69
C ASP A 275 -11.97 8.50 25.43
N LEU A 276 -11.34 8.19 24.30
CA LEU A 276 -11.99 8.13 22.99
C LEU A 276 -12.32 6.71 22.53
N PHE A 277 -11.61 5.70 23.02
CA PHE A 277 -11.72 4.33 22.51
C PHE A 277 -11.84 3.30 23.62
N VAL A 278 -12.59 2.24 23.33
CA VAL A 278 -12.72 1.02 24.14
C VAL A 278 -12.38 -0.18 23.27
N ARG A 279 -11.80 -1.24 23.83
CA ARG A 279 -11.43 -2.43 23.05
C ARG A 279 -12.70 -3.25 22.75
N ASN A 280 -12.85 -3.69 21.51
CA ASN A 280 -13.92 -4.60 21.12
C ASN A 280 -13.67 -6.01 21.68
N THR A 281 -14.74 -6.71 22.03
CA THR A 281 -14.74 -8.18 22.09
C THR A 281 -15.31 -8.72 20.79
N THR A 282 -14.71 -9.76 20.23
CA THR A 282 -15.09 -10.30 18.92
C THR A 282 -15.33 -11.80 19.00
N GLY A 283 -16.48 -12.24 18.50
CA GLY A 283 -16.82 -13.63 18.27
C GLY A 283 -16.94 -13.94 16.78
N TYR A 284 -16.64 -15.18 16.41
CA TYR A 284 -16.81 -15.69 15.04
C TYR A 284 -17.73 -16.91 15.07
N ILE A 285 -18.61 -17.02 14.07
CA ILE A 285 -19.43 -18.21 13.82
C ILE A 285 -19.00 -18.78 12.48
N PHE A 286 -18.52 -20.03 12.50
CA PHE A 286 -18.06 -20.71 11.29
C PHE A 286 -18.35 -22.21 11.36
N ARG A 287 -19.10 -22.70 10.39
CA ARG A 287 -19.59 -24.08 10.27
C ARG A 287 -20.28 -24.58 11.53
N GLY A 288 -21.16 -23.75 12.07
CA GLY A 288 -21.92 -23.98 13.30
C GLY A 288 -21.08 -23.99 14.57
N ARG A 289 -19.82 -23.55 14.53
CA ARG A 289 -18.95 -23.42 15.72
C ARG A 289 -18.76 -21.96 16.08
N GLU A 290 -18.92 -21.65 17.36
CA GLU A 290 -18.55 -20.36 17.92
C GLU A 290 -17.07 -20.34 18.32
N ILE A 291 -16.40 -19.23 18.03
CA ILE A 291 -15.03 -18.94 18.41
C ILE A 291 -15.04 -17.61 19.15
N LYS A 292 -14.65 -17.63 20.43
CA LYS A 292 -14.68 -16.45 21.31
C LYS A 292 -13.32 -16.29 21.98
N ALA A 293 -12.51 -15.34 21.52
CA ALA A 293 -11.17 -15.14 22.05
C ALA A 293 -10.94 -13.66 22.39
N GLU A 294 -10.39 -13.40 23.59
CA GLU A 294 -10.12 -12.03 24.05
C GLU A 294 -8.72 -11.52 23.62
N ASN A 295 -7.86 -12.46 23.26
CA ASN A 295 -6.48 -12.20 22.89
C ASN A 295 -5.96 -13.24 21.88
N LEU A 296 -4.79 -12.94 21.31
CA LEU A 296 -4.15 -13.78 20.30
C LEU A 296 -3.84 -15.19 20.81
N GLU A 297 -3.45 -15.35 22.07
CA GLU A 297 -3.08 -16.65 22.64
C GLU A 297 -4.29 -17.58 22.71
N GLU A 298 -5.43 -17.07 23.18
CA GLU A 298 -6.71 -17.79 23.19
C GLU A 298 -7.20 -18.11 21.77
N PHE A 299 -7.05 -17.18 20.84
CA PHE A 299 -7.44 -17.40 19.44
C PHE A 299 -6.60 -18.51 18.81
N ILE A 300 -5.28 -18.47 18.97
CA ILE A 300 -4.35 -19.52 18.53
C ILE A 300 -4.72 -20.87 19.14
N LYS A 301 -5.04 -20.91 20.44
CA LYS A 301 -5.45 -22.13 21.14
C LYS A 301 -6.73 -22.71 20.53
N GLN A 302 -7.77 -21.90 20.35
CA GLN A 302 -9.05 -22.36 19.78
C GLN A 302 -8.88 -22.86 18.34
N LEU A 303 -8.13 -22.13 17.50
CA LEU A 303 -7.84 -22.60 16.15
C LEU A 303 -7.05 -23.91 16.17
N SER A 304 -6.08 -24.06 17.07
CA SER A 304 -5.29 -25.29 17.20
C SER A 304 -6.11 -26.49 17.66
N ASP A 305 -7.15 -26.26 18.47
CA ASP A 305 -8.07 -27.30 18.91
C ASP A 305 -9.10 -27.65 17.82
N MET A 306 -9.54 -26.66 17.03
CA MET A 306 -10.41 -26.87 15.86
C MET A 306 -9.70 -27.57 14.70
N PHE A 307 -8.41 -27.29 14.51
CA PHE A 307 -7.59 -27.82 13.41
C PHE A 307 -6.32 -28.51 13.95
N PRO A 308 -6.41 -29.69 14.61
CA PRO A 308 -5.27 -30.34 15.24
C PRO A 308 -4.11 -30.68 14.29
N ALA A 309 -4.40 -30.88 13.00
CA ALA A 309 -3.40 -31.16 11.97
C ALA A 309 -2.50 -29.95 11.65
N GLU A 310 -2.92 -28.74 12.02
CA GLU A 310 -2.21 -27.47 11.76
C GLU A 310 -1.63 -26.84 13.04
N ARG A 311 -1.68 -27.56 14.18
CA ARG A 311 -1.32 -27.05 15.52
C ARG A 311 0.09 -26.45 15.62
N GLU A 312 1.05 -26.94 14.82
CA GLU A 312 2.41 -26.37 14.77
C GLU A 312 2.50 -25.14 13.85
N ASN A 313 1.70 -25.10 12.79
CA ASN A 313 1.72 -24.04 11.79
C ASN A 313 0.97 -22.78 12.23
N ILE A 314 -0.12 -22.94 13.01
CA ILE A 314 -0.96 -21.81 13.46
C ILE A 314 -0.14 -20.79 14.27
N PRO A 315 0.58 -21.16 15.35
CA PRO A 315 1.41 -20.19 16.07
C PRO A 315 2.52 -19.60 15.18
N SER A 316 3.11 -20.43 14.31
CA SER A 316 4.20 -20.03 13.41
C SER A 316 3.76 -18.92 12.45
N PHE A 317 2.55 -19.01 11.89
CA PHE A 317 1.96 -17.98 11.03
C PHE A 317 1.83 -16.64 11.76
N PHE A 318 1.25 -16.63 12.96
CA PHE A 318 1.05 -15.39 13.71
C PHE A 318 2.36 -14.77 14.22
N ILE A 319 3.35 -15.60 14.58
CA ILE A 319 4.69 -15.11 14.93
C ILE A 319 5.34 -14.42 13.74
N GLU A 320 5.22 -14.99 12.54
CA GLU A 320 5.81 -14.38 11.34
C GLU A 320 5.04 -13.14 10.90
N ALA A 321 3.71 -13.18 10.94
CA ALA A 321 2.86 -12.01 10.70
C ALA A 321 3.19 -10.86 11.66
N LYS A 322 3.38 -11.15 12.96
CA LYS A 322 3.76 -10.12 13.94
C LYS A 322 5.09 -9.47 13.58
N LYS A 323 6.10 -10.24 13.17
CA LYS A 323 7.40 -9.68 12.73
C LYS A 323 7.23 -8.78 11.50
N ALA A 324 6.47 -9.22 10.50
CA ALA A 324 6.19 -8.43 9.32
C ALA A 324 5.42 -7.13 9.65
N TYR A 325 4.45 -7.21 10.55
CA TYR A 325 3.69 -6.04 10.99
C TYR A 325 4.59 -5.06 11.76
N ASP A 326 5.37 -5.54 12.72
CA ASP A 326 6.29 -4.70 13.49
C ASP A 326 7.35 -4.03 12.59
N GLU A 327 7.80 -4.73 11.54
CA GLU A 327 8.69 -4.16 10.52
C GLU A 327 8.02 -3.10 9.65
N CYS A 328 6.75 -3.27 9.28
CA CYS A 328 5.98 -2.29 8.50
C CYS A 328 5.93 -0.93 9.22
N TYR A 329 5.72 -0.96 10.54
CA TYR A 329 5.54 0.23 11.38
C TYR A 329 6.81 0.65 12.12
N LYS A 330 7.97 0.07 11.80
CA LYS A 330 9.22 0.32 12.51
C LYS A 330 9.67 1.79 12.51
N ASP A 331 9.43 2.49 11.41
CA ASP A 331 9.86 3.88 11.23
C ASP A 331 8.75 4.90 11.56
N THR A 332 7.59 4.47 12.10
CA THR A 332 6.47 5.38 12.41
C THR A 332 6.75 6.32 13.58
N GLU A 333 7.73 6.02 14.43
CA GLU A 333 8.13 6.92 15.52
C GLU A 333 8.64 8.28 15.00
N ILE A 334 9.12 8.34 13.75
CA ILE A 334 9.68 9.56 13.15
C ILE A 334 8.58 10.42 12.49
N TYR A 335 7.70 9.81 11.71
CA TYR A 335 6.72 10.55 10.88
C TYR A 335 5.25 10.20 11.17
N GLY A 336 4.99 9.27 12.07
CA GLY A 336 3.66 8.81 12.47
C GLY A 336 3.04 7.73 11.57
N THR A 337 3.74 7.30 10.52
CA THR A 337 3.13 6.47 9.48
C THR A 337 4.17 5.62 8.72
N PRO A 338 3.80 4.42 8.23
CA PRO A 338 4.55 3.77 7.17
C PRO A 338 4.52 4.64 5.90
N LEU A 339 5.57 4.54 5.06
CA LEU A 339 5.72 5.35 3.85
C LEU A 339 5.80 4.47 2.60
N PRO A 340 5.18 4.87 1.47
CA PRO A 340 5.40 4.23 0.18
C PRO A 340 6.81 4.53 -0.34
N ALA A 341 7.27 3.74 -1.32
CA ALA A 341 8.67 3.74 -1.78
C ALA A 341 9.16 5.13 -2.22
N GLU A 342 8.33 5.90 -2.91
CA GLU A 342 8.63 7.26 -3.36
C GLU A 342 8.87 8.22 -2.18
N LEU A 343 8.12 8.08 -1.08
CA LEU A 343 8.30 8.89 0.12
C LEU A 343 9.48 8.41 0.95
N ILE A 344 9.77 7.11 0.98
CA ILE A 344 11.02 6.60 1.60
C ILE A 344 12.23 7.27 0.94
N VAL A 345 12.27 7.34 -0.40
CA VAL A 345 13.38 7.99 -1.12
C VAL A 345 13.43 9.48 -0.82
N LYS A 346 12.29 10.17 -0.83
CA LYS A 346 12.22 11.61 -0.59
C LYS A 346 12.68 12.00 0.82
N VAL A 347 12.28 11.21 1.81
CA VAL A 347 12.40 11.56 3.23
C VAL A 347 13.67 10.98 3.86
N PHE A 348 13.98 9.71 3.58
CA PHE A 348 15.14 9.03 4.13
C PHE A 348 16.33 8.91 3.15
N GLY A 349 16.11 9.22 1.87
CA GLY A 349 17.12 9.13 0.82
C GLY A 349 17.19 7.76 0.12
N GLU A 350 17.83 7.74 -1.06
CA GLU A 350 17.91 6.57 -1.95
C GLU A 350 18.49 5.31 -1.27
N ARG A 351 19.41 5.51 -0.31
CA ARG A 351 20.05 4.40 0.42
C ARG A 351 19.09 3.63 1.31
N LYS A 352 18.10 4.31 1.92
CA LYS A 352 17.10 3.64 2.77
C LYS A 352 16.27 2.67 1.95
N LEU A 353 15.79 3.09 0.77
CA LEU A 353 15.04 2.20 -0.13
C LEU A 353 15.89 0.99 -0.59
N LEU A 354 17.17 1.21 -0.90
CA LEU A 354 18.08 0.13 -1.30
C LEU A 354 18.33 -0.89 -0.18
N ASN A 355 18.31 -0.46 1.08
CA ASN A 355 18.49 -1.34 2.23
C ASN A 355 17.17 -1.90 2.78
N TYR A 356 16.02 -1.42 2.30
CA TYR A 356 14.71 -1.71 2.90
C TYR A 356 14.43 -3.21 3.07
N PRO A 357 14.65 -4.10 2.09
CA PRO A 357 14.37 -5.53 2.26
C PRO A 357 15.36 -6.25 3.17
N LYS A 358 16.56 -5.68 3.38
CA LYS A 358 17.50 -6.18 4.39
C LYS A 358 17.09 -5.75 5.79
N GLU A 359 16.53 -4.54 5.93
CA GLU A 359 16.08 -3.96 7.20
C GLU A 359 14.66 -4.43 7.60
N HIS A 360 13.86 -4.85 6.62
CA HIS A 360 12.46 -5.27 6.74
C HIS A 360 12.19 -6.60 5.97
N PRO A 361 12.96 -7.67 6.20
CA PRO A 361 12.88 -8.91 5.42
C PRO A 361 11.52 -9.61 5.52
N HIS A 362 10.86 -9.58 6.67
CA HIS A 362 9.55 -10.20 6.85
C HIS A 362 8.49 -9.38 6.11
N PHE A 363 8.44 -8.06 6.33
CA PHE A 363 7.45 -7.24 5.65
C PHE A 363 7.62 -7.25 4.12
N TYR A 364 8.87 -7.27 3.64
CA TYR A 364 9.13 -7.34 2.20
C TYR A 364 8.66 -8.66 1.58
N ASP A 365 8.66 -9.76 2.33
CA ASP A 365 8.10 -11.04 1.88
C ASP A 365 6.59 -10.93 1.65
N TRP A 366 5.88 -10.31 2.60
CA TRP A 366 4.44 -10.05 2.51
C TRP A 366 4.09 -9.07 1.39
N MET A 367 4.91 -8.05 1.13
CA MET A 367 4.67 -7.09 0.04
C MET A 367 4.65 -7.73 -1.36
N ASN A 368 5.31 -8.87 -1.54
CA ASN A 368 5.51 -9.50 -2.85
C ASN A 368 4.58 -10.70 -3.09
N LYS A 369 3.54 -10.87 -2.28
CA LYS A 369 2.60 -12.01 -2.34
C LYS A 369 1.15 -11.55 -2.22
N THR A 370 0.26 -12.40 -2.69
CA THR A 370 -1.17 -12.36 -2.37
C THR A 370 -1.42 -13.01 -1.01
N TYR A 371 -2.53 -12.66 -0.35
CA TYR A 371 -2.85 -13.24 0.95
C TYR A 371 -3.06 -14.76 0.86
N LYS A 372 -3.67 -15.25 -0.23
CA LYS A 372 -3.78 -16.70 -0.48
C LYS A 372 -2.43 -17.39 -0.56
N GLU A 373 -1.45 -16.81 -1.27
CA GLU A 373 -0.10 -17.37 -1.31
C GLU A 373 0.50 -17.46 0.09
N LYS A 374 0.29 -16.42 0.92
CA LYS A 374 0.80 -16.43 2.28
C LYS A 374 0.14 -17.48 3.17
N LEU A 375 -1.17 -17.65 3.05
CA LEU A 375 -1.90 -18.71 3.76
C LEU A 375 -1.46 -20.12 3.32
N ASN A 376 -1.20 -20.31 2.03
CA ASN A 376 -0.73 -21.60 1.48
C ASN A 376 0.67 -22.00 1.93
N GLU A 377 1.51 -21.05 2.38
CA GLU A 377 2.83 -21.36 2.93
C GLU A 377 2.74 -22.07 4.28
N TYR A 378 1.68 -21.81 5.05
CA TYR A 378 1.52 -22.31 6.41
C TYR A 378 0.47 -23.42 6.51
N PHE A 379 -0.60 -23.36 5.71
CA PHE A 379 -1.78 -24.20 5.93
C PHE A 379 -2.12 -25.05 4.72
N LYS A 380 -2.59 -26.27 4.98
CA LYS A 380 -3.19 -27.19 3.99
C LYS A 380 -4.70 -27.26 4.13
N ASN A 381 -5.23 -27.10 5.35
CA ASN A 381 -6.66 -27.12 5.60
C ASN A 381 -7.34 -25.86 5.01
N GLU A 382 -8.28 -26.06 4.08
CA GLU A 382 -8.98 -24.94 3.40
C GLU A 382 -9.94 -24.19 4.33
N ASP A 383 -10.58 -24.87 5.28
CA ASP A 383 -11.52 -24.26 6.23
C ASP A 383 -10.79 -23.27 7.17
N LEU A 384 -9.58 -23.61 7.60
CA LEU A 384 -8.74 -22.70 8.39
C LEU A 384 -8.36 -21.45 7.58
N LYS A 385 -8.04 -21.61 6.29
CA LYS A 385 -7.72 -20.47 5.40
C LYS A 385 -8.93 -19.57 5.21
N GLU A 386 -10.10 -20.16 4.99
CA GLU A 386 -11.39 -19.48 4.87
C GLU A 386 -11.71 -18.66 6.13
N LEU A 387 -11.58 -19.28 7.31
CA LEU A 387 -11.76 -18.59 8.59
C LEU A 387 -10.79 -17.41 8.75
N LEU A 388 -9.50 -17.58 8.43
CA LEU A 388 -8.50 -16.51 8.48
C LEU A 388 -8.73 -15.39 7.44
N CYS A 389 -9.65 -15.61 6.49
CA CYS A 389 -10.09 -14.63 5.50
C CYS A 389 -11.35 -13.86 5.90
N VAL A 390 -12.01 -14.17 7.02
CA VAL A 390 -13.26 -13.46 7.44
C VAL A 390 -13.12 -11.95 7.45
N LEU A 391 -11.98 -11.43 7.91
CA LEU A 391 -11.73 -10.00 8.00
C LEU A 391 -11.39 -9.35 6.66
N LEU A 392 -11.29 -10.10 5.55
CA LEU A 392 -11.12 -9.52 4.22
C LEU A 392 -12.32 -8.69 3.78
N GLY A 393 -13.46 -8.79 4.45
CA GLY A 393 -14.55 -7.82 4.34
C GLY A 393 -14.07 -6.37 4.53
N TYR A 394 -13.05 -6.15 5.36
CA TYR A 394 -12.42 -4.82 5.55
C TYR A 394 -11.60 -4.33 4.36
N THR A 395 -11.34 -5.20 3.38
CA THR A 395 -10.71 -4.84 2.10
C THR A 395 -11.71 -4.85 0.95
N GLY A 396 -12.79 -5.62 1.05
CA GLY A 396 -13.74 -5.87 -0.04
C GLY A 396 -13.13 -6.67 -1.20
N THR A 397 -12.19 -7.59 -0.91
CA THR A 397 -11.50 -8.39 -1.94
C THR A 397 -11.34 -9.85 -1.52
N GLU A 398 -11.21 -10.74 -2.51
CA GLU A 398 -10.87 -12.16 -2.29
C GLU A 398 -9.36 -12.34 -2.03
N ALA A 399 -8.97 -13.35 -1.25
CA ALA A 399 -7.57 -13.58 -0.84
C ALA A 399 -6.56 -13.72 -1.99
N GLU A 400 -7.01 -14.15 -3.18
CA GLU A 400 -6.20 -14.26 -4.41
C GLU A 400 -5.85 -12.90 -5.01
N LYS A 401 -6.69 -11.91 -4.74
CA LYS A 401 -6.58 -10.56 -5.28
C LYS A 401 -6.04 -9.59 -4.22
N THR A 402 -6.19 -9.89 -2.93
CA THR A 402 -5.66 -9.04 -1.85
C THR A 402 -4.12 -9.13 -1.77
N PRO A 403 -3.38 -8.00 -1.83
CA PRO A 403 -1.97 -7.99 -1.44
C PRO A 403 -1.81 -8.49 0.00
N ALA A 404 -0.85 -9.39 0.26
CA ALA A 404 -0.66 -9.91 1.61
C ALA A 404 -0.27 -8.79 2.59
N SER A 405 0.49 -7.78 2.17
CA SER A 405 0.77 -6.59 2.99
C SER A 405 -0.48 -5.81 3.38
N SER A 406 -1.50 -5.73 2.51
CA SER A 406 -2.79 -5.12 2.84
C SER A 406 -3.58 -5.99 3.81
N ALA A 407 -3.64 -7.32 3.60
CA ALA A 407 -4.29 -8.24 4.55
C ALA A 407 -3.59 -8.24 5.92
N LEU A 408 -2.26 -8.09 5.95
CA LEU A 408 -1.47 -7.96 7.17
C LEU A 408 -1.94 -6.78 8.02
N THR A 409 -2.15 -5.62 7.39
CA THR A 409 -2.51 -4.39 8.10
C THR A 409 -4.00 -4.23 8.38
N THR A 410 -4.86 -4.78 7.53
CA THR A 410 -6.32 -4.59 7.61
C THR A 410 -7.09 -5.81 8.13
N CYS A 411 -6.45 -6.97 8.24
CA CYS A 411 -7.08 -8.21 8.72
C CYS A 411 -6.27 -8.81 9.87
N VAL A 412 -5.02 -9.19 9.59
CA VAL A 412 -4.21 -9.93 10.56
C VAL A 412 -3.89 -9.09 11.80
N SER A 413 -3.73 -7.77 11.63
CA SER A 413 -3.52 -6.82 12.73
C SER A 413 -4.61 -6.88 13.82
N TYR A 414 -5.87 -7.16 13.46
CA TYR A 414 -6.97 -7.29 14.41
C TYR A 414 -6.83 -8.54 15.28
N TYR A 415 -6.33 -9.66 14.73
CA TYR A 415 -5.99 -10.83 15.53
C TYR A 415 -4.79 -10.55 16.46
N LEU A 416 -3.80 -9.79 15.98
CA LEU A 416 -2.57 -9.52 16.71
C LEU A 416 -2.75 -8.52 17.86
N TYR A 417 -3.47 -7.43 17.62
CA TYR A 417 -3.54 -6.26 18.50
C TYR A 417 -4.95 -5.91 18.97
N GLY A 418 -5.97 -6.59 18.44
CA GLY A 418 -7.37 -6.31 18.71
C GLY A 418 -7.90 -5.08 17.98
N GLY A 419 -9.22 -5.03 17.94
CA GLY A 419 -10.01 -3.93 17.44
C GLY A 419 -10.51 -3.00 18.55
N TYR A 420 -10.86 -1.76 18.20
CA TYR A 420 -11.37 -0.76 19.14
C TYR A 420 -12.61 -0.05 18.59
N PHE A 421 -13.53 0.26 19.50
CA PHE A 421 -14.74 1.02 19.24
C PHE A 421 -14.61 2.45 19.78
N PRO A 422 -15.12 3.47 19.05
CA PRO A 422 -15.14 4.86 19.52
C PRO A 422 -16.20 5.08 20.62
N LYS A 423 -15.76 5.40 21.84
CA LYS A 423 -16.63 5.73 22.99
C LYS A 423 -17.50 6.94 22.68
N GLY A 424 -18.78 6.87 22.99
CA GLY A 424 -19.80 7.84 22.64
C GLY A 424 -20.24 7.79 21.18
N GLY A 425 -19.86 6.73 20.45
CA GLY A 425 -20.10 6.57 19.02
C GLY A 425 -19.03 7.23 18.14
N ALA A 426 -19.00 6.83 16.87
CA ALA A 426 -18.05 7.30 15.87
C ALA A 426 -18.01 8.83 15.73
N GLN A 427 -19.16 9.51 15.90
CA GLN A 427 -19.24 10.97 15.84
C GLN A 427 -18.28 11.67 16.83
N ARG A 428 -18.06 11.08 18.01
CA ARG A 428 -17.21 11.70 19.04
C ARG A 428 -15.76 11.82 18.59
N PHE A 429 -15.23 10.81 17.88
CA PHE A 429 -13.87 10.88 17.35
C PHE A 429 -13.73 11.99 16.29
N ALA A 430 -14.69 12.09 15.36
CA ALA A 430 -14.70 13.16 14.36
C ALA A 430 -14.81 14.55 15.01
N ASN A 431 -15.64 14.69 16.04
CA ASN A 431 -15.77 15.93 16.81
C ASN A 431 -14.45 16.31 17.51
N SER A 432 -13.74 15.36 18.12
CA SER A 432 -12.45 15.66 18.76
C SER A 432 -11.40 16.18 17.78
N LEU A 433 -11.40 15.71 16.53
CA LEU A 433 -10.53 16.27 15.48
C LEU A 433 -10.98 17.66 15.03
N LYS A 434 -12.29 17.89 14.92
CA LYS A 434 -12.85 19.23 14.68
C LYS A 434 -12.44 20.20 15.80
N ASP A 435 -12.62 19.81 17.06
CA ASP A 435 -12.27 20.64 18.21
C ASP A 435 -10.77 20.96 18.22
N ALA A 436 -9.92 20.00 17.83
CA ALA A 436 -8.49 20.22 17.68
C ALA A 436 -8.13 21.25 16.59
N ILE A 437 -8.95 21.40 15.56
CA ILE A 437 -8.80 22.44 14.53
C ILE A 437 -9.22 23.80 15.09
N GLU A 438 -10.43 23.87 15.67
CA GLU A 438 -11.05 25.12 16.14
C GLU A 438 -10.31 25.72 17.33
N SER A 439 -9.83 24.89 18.27
CA SER A 439 -9.04 25.33 19.43
C SER A 439 -7.70 25.97 19.04
N ARG A 440 -7.28 25.82 17.78
CA ARG A 440 -6.03 26.34 17.22
C ARG A 440 -6.27 27.39 16.13
N GLY A 441 -7.48 27.97 16.10
CA GLY A 441 -7.84 29.07 15.21
C GLY A 441 -8.22 28.67 13.79
N GLY A 442 -8.24 27.37 13.46
CA GLY A 442 -8.85 26.87 12.24
C GLY A 442 -10.37 27.00 12.29
N LYS A 443 -11.04 26.88 11.14
CA LYS A 443 -12.51 26.92 11.03
C LYS A 443 -13.03 25.65 10.38
N VAL A 444 -14.17 25.15 10.88
CA VAL A 444 -14.88 24.02 10.28
C VAL A 444 -16.33 24.43 10.03
N LEU A 445 -16.72 24.52 8.75
CA LEU A 445 -18.06 24.94 8.34
C LEU A 445 -18.83 23.76 7.77
N THR A 446 -19.93 23.41 8.42
CA THR A 446 -20.90 22.40 7.98
C THR A 446 -22.03 23.02 7.15
N GLY A 447 -22.67 22.25 6.29
CA GLY A 447 -23.68 22.75 5.34
C GLY A 447 -23.08 23.63 4.23
N SER A 448 -21.75 23.62 4.07
CA SER A 448 -21.00 24.41 3.09
C SER A 448 -20.46 23.50 1.99
N LYS A 449 -21.34 23.10 1.07
CA LYS A 449 -20.96 22.28 -0.09
C LYS A 449 -20.07 23.08 -1.05
N VAL A 450 -18.88 22.57 -1.33
CA VAL A 450 -18.00 23.14 -2.37
C VAL A 450 -18.55 22.80 -3.75
N ASP A 451 -18.79 23.83 -4.56
CA ASP A 451 -19.30 23.68 -5.92
C ASP A 451 -18.19 23.47 -6.93
N LYS A 452 -17.07 24.19 -6.77
CA LYS A 452 -15.89 24.11 -7.65
C LYS A 452 -14.60 24.36 -6.89
N ILE A 453 -13.54 23.67 -7.31
CA ILE A 453 -12.15 24.04 -6.99
C ILE A 453 -11.64 24.89 -8.15
N LEU A 454 -11.19 26.11 -7.84
CA LEU A 454 -10.78 27.09 -8.85
C LEU A 454 -9.34 26.84 -9.25
N VAL A 455 -9.10 26.69 -10.56
CA VAL A 455 -7.80 26.36 -11.14
C VAL A 455 -7.47 27.31 -12.29
N GLU A 456 -6.31 27.94 -12.20
CA GLU A 456 -5.74 28.84 -13.21
C GLU A 456 -4.31 28.41 -13.51
N ASP A 457 -3.96 28.28 -14.80
CA ASP A 457 -2.62 27.86 -15.26
C ASP A 457 -2.09 26.57 -14.60
N GLY A 458 -2.99 25.63 -14.32
CA GLY A 458 -2.66 24.34 -13.69
C GLY A 458 -2.38 24.43 -12.19
N GLU A 459 -2.73 25.53 -11.53
CA GLU A 459 -2.56 25.75 -10.09
C GLU A 459 -3.87 26.15 -9.42
N VAL A 460 -4.09 25.71 -8.18
CA VAL A 460 -5.28 26.10 -7.41
C VAL A 460 -5.23 27.59 -7.03
N ARG A 461 -6.42 28.19 -6.94
CA ARG A 461 -6.62 29.58 -6.48
C ARG A 461 -7.59 29.70 -5.31
N GLY A 462 -8.34 28.64 -5.02
CA GLY A 462 -9.37 28.65 -4.00
C GLY A 462 -10.52 27.71 -4.33
N VAL A 463 -11.65 27.93 -3.70
CA VAL A 463 -12.90 27.20 -3.92
C VAL A 463 -14.08 28.17 -4.05
N LYS A 464 -15.12 27.72 -4.74
CA LYS A 464 -16.43 28.39 -4.80
C LYS A 464 -17.45 27.64 -3.95
N VAL A 465 -18.18 28.36 -3.12
CA VAL A 465 -19.29 27.87 -2.27
C VAL A 465 -20.47 28.82 -2.44
N GLY A 466 -21.53 28.39 -3.12
CA GLY A 466 -22.61 29.29 -3.54
C GLY A 466 -22.06 30.42 -4.40
N GLU A 467 -22.27 31.67 -4.00
CA GLU A 467 -21.71 32.86 -4.66
C GLU A 467 -20.36 33.31 -4.06
N GLU A 468 -19.91 32.69 -2.97
CA GLU A 468 -18.68 33.07 -2.28
C GLU A 468 -17.45 32.41 -2.91
N ILE A 469 -16.34 33.16 -2.95
CA ILE A 469 -15.03 32.68 -3.38
C ILE A 469 -14.06 32.78 -2.21
N LEU A 470 -13.54 31.63 -1.79
CA LEU A 470 -12.61 31.51 -0.68
C LEU A 470 -11.23 31.16 -1.25
N LYS A 471 -10.23 31.99 -1.00
CA LYS A 471 -8.92 31.89 -1.64
C LYS A 471 -7.95 31.10 -0.78
N ALA A 472 -7.21 30.19 -1.41
CA ALA A 472 -6.08 29.52 -0.79
C ALA A 472 -5.09 29.01 -1.85
N PRO A 473 -3.78 29.04 -1.57
CA PRO A 473 -2.77 28.46 -2.44
C PRO A 473 -2.69 26.93 -2.30
N ILE A 474 -3.31 26.36 -1.26
CA ILE A 474 -3.36 24.92 -0.98
C ILE A 474 -4.82 24.49 -0.83
N ILE A 475 -5.21 23.47 -1.59
CA ILE A 475 -6.48 22.77 -1.46
C ILE A 475 -6.20 21.31 -1.14
N VAL A 476 -6.80 20.79 -0.06
CA VAL A 476 -6.75 19.36 0.28
C VAL A 476 -8.12 18.77 0.00
N ALA A 477 -8.22 17.93 -1.03
CA ALA A 477 -9.44 17.21 -1.32
C ALA A 477 -9.51 15.93 -0.46
N ASN A 478 -10.49 15.89 0.44
CA ASN A 478 -10.87 14.68 1.15
C ASN A 478 -12.09 13.98 0.51
N ALA A 479 -12.74 14.63 -0.47
CA ALA A 479 -13.72 13.98 -1.35
C ALA A 479 -13.09 12.83 -2.17
N ASN A 480 -13.94 11.97 -2.73
CA ASN A 480 -13.49 10.90 -3.63
C ASN A 480 -12.78 11.50 -4.86
N ALA A 481 -11.68 10.89 -5.30
CA ALA A 481 -10.89 11.41 -6.42
C ALA A 481 -11.69 11.52 -7.73
N LYS A 482 -12.66 10.64 -8.01
CA LYS A 482 -13.57 10.80 -9.17
C LYS A 482 -14.35 12.10 -9.07
N THR A 483 -15.01 12.34 -7.94
CA THR A 483 -15.75 13.58 -7.68
C THR A 483 -14.82 14.81 -7.75
N THR A 484 -13.64 14.73 -7.12
CA THR A 484 -12.67 15.83 -7.15
C THR A 484 -12.26 16.19 -8.56
N PHE A 485 -11.80 15.23 -9.37
CA PHE A 485 -11.23 15.51 -10.68
C PHE A 485 -12.29 15.70 -11.77
N LEU A 486 -13.33 14.86 -11.78
CA LEU A 486 -14.33 14.88 -12.86
C LEU A 486 -15.39 15.96 -12.64
N GLU A 487 -15.72 16.31 -11.39
CA GLU A 487 -16.81 17.25 -11.08
C GLU A 487 -16.30 18.59 -10.51
N LEU A 488 -15.55 18.56 -9.40
CA LEU A 488 -15.14 19.80 -8.71
C LEU A 488 -14.10 20.61 -9.48
N ILE A 489 -13.15 19.93 -10.14
CA ILE A 489 -12.16 20.54 -11.02
C ILE A 489 -12.74 20.70 -12.44
N GLY A 490 -13.25 19.60 -12.99
CA GLY A 490 -13.74 19.52 -14.38
C GLY A 490 -12.72 18.89 -15.32
N GLU A 491 -13.20 18.03 -16.21
CA GLU A 491 -12.35 17.27 -17.14
C GLU A 491 -11.54 18.15 -18.11
N ASP A 492 -12.04 19.34 -18.43
CA ASP A 492 -11.42 20.30 -19.36
C ASP A 492 -10.10 20.90 -18.83
N LYS A 493 -9.85 20.79 -17.52
CA LYS A 493 -8.64 21.28 -16.86
C LYS A 493 -7.55 20.21 -16.71
N LEU A 494 -7.78 19.00 -17.20
CA LEU A 494 -6.93 17.83 -16.94
C LEU A 494 -6.44 17.20 -18.24
N ASP A 495 -5.25 16.57 -18.18
CA ASP A 495 -4.74 15.74 -19.28
C ASP A 495 -5.74 14.60 -19.58
N LYS A 496 -6.06 14.38 -20.86
CA LYS A 496 -7.01 13.34 -21.29
C LYS A 496 -6.68 11.95 -20.73
N THR A 497 -5.41 11.56 -20.74
CA THR A 497 -4.96 10.27 -20.19
C THR A 497 -5.19 10.17 -18.67
N PHE A 498 -5.07 11.28 -17.94
CA PHE A 498 -5.37 11.30 -16.51
C PHE A 498 -6.87 11.18 -16.25
N VAL A 499 -7.71 11.82 -17.06
CA VAL A 499 -9.18 11.68 -16.99
C VAL A 499 -9.60 10.23 -17.24
N GLU A 500 -9.08 9.60 -18.30
CA GLU A 500 -9.35 8.19 -18.62
C GLU A 500 -8.91 7.26 -17.49
N TYR A 501 -7.76 7.53 -16.89
CA TYR A 501 -7.27 6.82 -15.70
C TYR A 501 -8.24 6.93 -14.51
N ILE A 502 -8.68 8.15 -14.14
CA ILE A 502 -9.60 8.36 -13.01
C ILE A 502 -10.97 7.70 -13.28
N LYS A 503 -11.48 7.77 -14.52
CA LYS A 503 -12.73 7.09 -14.93
C LYS A 503 -12.61 5.58 -14.82
N GLY A 504 -11.46 5.03 -15.19
CA GLY A 504 -11.17 3.59 -15.18
C GLY A 504 -10.99 2.98 -13.78
N LEU A 505 -10.86 3.78 -12.72
CA LEU A 505 -10.77 3.27 -11.35
C LEU A 505 -12.11 2.64 -10.93
N LYS A 506 -12.09 1.36 -10.59
CA LYS A 506 -13.27 0.65 -10.09
C LYS A 506 -13.51 1.01 -8.62
N MET A 507 -14.78 1.22 -8.25
CA MET A 507 -15.17 1.44 -6.85
C MET A 507 -15.07 0.14 -6.04
N SER A 508 -14.83 0.25 -4.74
CA SER A 508 -14.89 -0.89 -3.82
C SER A 508 -16.34 -1.37 -3.64
N PRO A 509 -16.55 -2.57 -3.06
CA PRO A 509 -17.88 -2.97 -2.60
C PRO A 509 -18.54 -1.97 -1.65
N SER A 510 -19.87 -2.10 -1.54
CA SER A 510 -20.73 -1.40 -0.59
C SER A 510 -21.45 -2.43 0.29
N CYS A 511 -22.26 -1.97 1.24
CA CYS A 511 -23.01 -2.83 2.14
C CYS A 511 -24.49 -2.43 2.26
N PHE A 512 -25.25 -3.27 2.94
CA PHE A 512 -26.56 -2.97 3.47
C PHE A 512 -26.51 -3.07 4.99
N MET A 513 -27.01 -2.05 5.69
CA MET A 513 -26.99 -2.00 7.15
C MET A 513 -28.40 -1.91 7.71
N VAL A 514 -28.66 -2.57 8.84
CA VAL A 514 -29.89 -2.47 9.64
C VAL A 514 -29.51 -1.99 11.03
N PHE A 515 -30.25 -0.99 11.53
CA PHE A 515 -30.04 -0.38 12.85
C PHE A 515 -31.25 -0.70 13.73
N LEU A 516 -31.01 -1.36 14.86
CA LEU A 516 -32.06 -1.82 15.77
C LEU A 516 -31.84 -1.30 17.19
N GLY A 517 -32.83 -0.62 17.75
CA GLY A 517 -32.92 -0.42 19.19
C GLY A 517 -33.89 -1.45 19.77
N VAL A 518 -33.44 -2.24 20.73
CA VAL A 518 -34.22 -3.36 21.30
C VAL A 518 -34.37 -3.24 22.81
N ASP A 519 -35.43 -3.81 23.37
CA ASP A 519 -35.61 -4.06 24.82
C ASP A 519 -35.23 -5.50 25.20
N MET A 520 -34.01 -5.89 24.80
CA MET A 520 -33.38 -7.14 25.21
C MET A 520 -32.01 -6.88 25.86
N ASP A 521 -31.69 -7.67 26.90
CA ASP A 521 -30.35 -7.69 27.50
C ASP A 521 -29.44 -8.57 26.64
N LEU A 522 -28.41 -7.96 26.08
CA LEU A 522 -27.42 -8.62 25.23
C LEU A 522 -26.02 -8.58 25.82
N SER A 523 -25.87 -8.26 27.11
CA SER A 523 -24.57 -8.09 27.75
C SER A 523 -23.66 -9.33 27.73
N ASP A 524 -24.23 -10.53 27.58
CA ASP A 524 -23.49 -11.79 27.45
C ASP A 524 -22.90 -12.03 26.04
N TYR A 525 -23.28 -11.22 25.05
CA TYR A 525 -22.75 -11.32 23.69
C TYR A 525 -21.49 -10.46 23.52
N PRO A 526 -20.55 -10.85 22.63
CA PRO A 526 -19.42 -9.98 22.31
C PRO A 526 -19.89 -8.70 21.60
N THR A 527 -19.06 -7.66 21.58
CA THR A 527 -19.37 -6.42 20.86
C THR A 527 -19.57 -6.67 19.37
N LEU A 528 -18.71 -7.51 18.77
CA LEU A 528 -18.73 -7.87 17.36
C LEU A 528 -18.97 -9.38 17.22
N ILE A 529 -19.93 -9.77 16.39
CA ILE A 529 -20.14 -11.16 15.97
C ILE A 529 -20.02 -11.20 14.46
N LYS A 530 -19.06 -11.99 13.97
CA LYS A 530 -18.86 -12.21 12.53
C LYS A 530 -19.37 -13.59 12.17
N ASP A 531 -20.51 -13.65 11.50
CA ASP A 531 -21.15 -14.89 11.09
C ASP A 531 -20.84 -15.18 9.62
N LEU A 532 -19.90 -16.11 9.42
CA LEU A 532 -19.48 -16.53 8.09
C LEU A 532 -20.52 -17.46 7.44
N ASP A 533 -21.30 -18.19 8.23
CA ASP A 533 -22.30 -19.11 7.69
C ASP A 533 -23.51 -18.32 7.15
N GLY A 534 -23.81 -17.18 7.78
CA GLY A 534 -24.91 -16.28 7.43
C GLY A 534 -24.56 -15.16 6.43
N ASP A 535 -23.27 -14.91 6.20
CA ASP A 535 -22.69 -13.77 5.45
C ASP A 535 -23.09 -12.39 6.01
N TYR A 536 -22.99 -12.22 7.34
CA TYR A 536 -23.26 -10.93 8.00
C TYR A 536 -22.42 -10.73 9.27
N GLU A 537 -22.41 -9.48 9.73
CA GLU A 537 -21.82 -9.09 11.01
C GLU A 537 -22.85 -8.36 11.86
N ILE A 538 -22.80 -8.62 13.17
CA ILE A 538 -23.63 -7.99 14.19
C ILE A 538 -22.70 -7.18 15.09
N VAL A 539 -23.04 -5.92 15.31
CA VAL A 539 -22.36 -5.01 16.20
C VAL A 539 -23.33 -4.59 17.29
N ILE A 540 -23.11 -5.05 18.51
CA ILE A 540 -23.89 -4.66 19.68
C ILE A 540 -23.20 -3.44 20.28
N ASN A 541 -23.50 -2.27 19.72
CA ASN A 541 -22.85 -1.00 20.04
C ASN A 541 -22.86 -0.71 21.55
N SER A 542 -23.97 -1.00 22.23
CA SER A 542 -24.13 -0.83 23.68
C SER A 542 -23.24 -1.74 24.53
N ASN A 543 -22.72 -2.84 23.97
CA ASN A 543 -21.74 -3.70 24.67
C ASN A 543 -20.33 -3.11 24.61
N ALA A 544 -20.01 -2.27 23.62
CA ALA A 544 -18.80 -1.46 23.66
C ALA A 544 -18.96 -0.27 24.62
N ASP A 545 -20.08 0.44 24.52
CA ASP A 545 -20.37 1.61 25.35
C ASP A 545 -21.85 1.63 25.77
N PRO A 546 -22.16 1.37 27.04
CA PRO A 546 -23.55 1.34 27.54
C PRO A 546 -24.34 2.62 27.29
N ASN A 547 -23.68 3.77 27.08
CA ASN A 547 -24.36 5.05 26.82
C ASN A 547 -25.00 5.13 25.42
N LEU A 548 -24.83 4.11 24.57
CA LEU A 548 -25.43 4.07 23.23
C LEU A 548 -26.84 3.47 23.21
N ALA A 549 -27.37 3.09 24.36
CA ALA A 549 -28.76 2.72 24.57
C ALA A 549 -29.33 3.45 25.80
N PRO A 550 -30.66 3.63 25.90
CA PRO A 550 -31.29 4.27 27.06
C PRO A 550 -30.99 3.56 28.39
N GLU A 551 -30.83 4.34 29.48
CA GLU A 551 -30.67 3.80 30.82
C GLU A 551 -31.96 3.10 31.32
N GLY A 552 -31.82 1.88 31.85
CA GLY A 552 -32.92 1.11 32.46
C GLY A 552 -33.66 0.17 31.49
N ASN A 553 -34.07 -0.99 32.01
CA ASN A 553 -34.65 -2.16 31.29
C ASN A 553 -33.81 -2.63 30.11
N ALA A 554 -32.91 -3.60 30.34
CA ALA A 554 -32.42 -4.57 29.34
C ALA A 554 -32.52 -4.06 27.89
N SER A 555 -31.76 -3.05 27.49
CA SER A 555 -31.87 -2.43 26.17
C SER A 555 -30.54 -2.41 25.45
N ALA A 556 -30.57 -2.54 24.13
CA ALA A 556 -29.36 -2.60 23.32
C ALA A 556 -29.51 -1.87 21.98
N SER A 557 -28.43 -1.25 21.53
CA SER A 557 -28.31 -0.70 20.18
C SER A 557 -27.48 -1.64 19.31
N ILE A 558 -28.08 -2.16 18.24
CA ILE A 558 -27.50 -3.17 17.38
C ILE A 558 -27.39 -2.61 15.95
N THR A 559 -26.26 -2.84 15.32
CA THR A 559 -26.06 -2.63 13.89
C THR A 559 -25.79 -3.98 13.25
N ILE A 560 -26.48 -4.30 12.16
CA ILE A 560 -26.27 -5.53 11.39
C ILE A 560 -25.86 -5.11 9.99
N LEU A 561 -24.85 -5.76 9.43
CA LEU A 561 -24.33 -5.46 8.10
C LEU A 561 -24.06 -6.70 7.28
N THR A 562 -24.31 -6.58 5.98
CA THR A 562 -24.06 -7.61 4.96
C THR A 562 -23.67 -6.93 3.65
N ASP A 563 -22.99 -7.64 2.77
CA ASP A 563 -22.57 -7.11 1.48
C ASP A 563 -23.76 -6.71 0.60
N ALA A 564 -23.60 -5.64 -0.18
CA ALA A 564 -24.63 -5.20 -1.10
C ALA A 564 -24.06 -4.50 -2.33
N ASN A 565 -24.67 -4.77 -3.48
CA ASN A 565 -24.29 -4.11 -4.72
C ASN A 565 -25.15 -2.86 -4.96
N TYR A 566 -24.52 -1.74 -5.31
CA TYR A 566 -25.19 -0.49 -5.59
C TYR A 566 -26.24 -0.57 -6.71
N TYR A 567 -25.96 -1.36 -7.75
CA TYR A 567 -26.82 -1.48 -8.93
C TYR A 567 -28.05 -2.36 -8.70
N ASP A 568 -28.10 -3.10 -7.60
CA ASP A 568 -29.28 -3.87 -7.22
C ASP A 568 -30.41 -2.97 -6.70
N PHE A 569 -30.12 -1.74 -6.27
CA PHE A 569 -31.12 -0.86 -5.68
C PHE A 569 -31.74 0.10 -6.71
N PRO A 570 -33.09 0.16 -6.80
CA PRO A 570 -33.78 1.16 -7.58
C PRO A 570 -33.44 2.59 -7.14
N GLU A 571 -33.88 3.57 -7.92
CA GLU A 571 -33.71 4.98 -7.57
C GLU A 571 -34.37 5.33 -6.22
N ARG A 572 -33.66 6.10 -5.40
CA ARG A 572 -34.15 6.50 -4.08
C ARG A 572 -35.41 7.36 -4.19
N GLY A 573 -36.33 7.16 -3.26
CA GLY A 573 -37.61 7.88 -3.21
C GLY A 573 -38.73 7.17 -3.98
N THR A 574 -38.43 6.12 -4.74
CA THR A 574 -39.44 5.25 -5.35
C THR A 574 -40.07 4.29 -4.33
N GLU A 575 -41.29 3.84 -4.60
CA GLU A 575 -41.96 2.79 -3.82
C GLU A 575 -41.21 1.45 -3.92
N GLU A 576 -40.64 1.17 -5.09
CA GLU A 576 -39.84 -0.03 -5.34
C GLU A 576 -38.58 -0.06 -4.46
N TYR A 577 -37.83 1.04 -4.41
CA TYR A 577 -36.67 1.18 -3.51
C TYR A 577 -37.06 0.96 -2.05
N SER A 578 -38.16 1.61 -1.61
CA SER A 578 -38.62 1.52 -0.23
C SER A 578 -39.04 0.10 0.14
N SER A 579 -39.77 -0.57 -0.76
CA SER A 579 -40.20 -1.96 -0.61
C SER A 579 -39.02 -2.93 -0.57
N LYS A 580 -38.02 -2.75 -1.46
CA LYS A 580 -36.81 -3.58 -1.48
C LYS A 580 -35.99 -3.41 -0.19
N LYS A 581 -35.82 -2.16 0.26
CA LYS A 581 -35.12 -1.84 1.52
C LYS A 581 -35.77 -2.53 2.72
N VAL A 582 -37.11 -2.48 2.82
CA VAL A 582 -37.86 -3.13 3.91
C VAL A 582 -37.72 -4.65 3.85
N LYS A 583 -37.93 -5.27 2.68
CA LYS A 583 -37.80 -6.73 2.51
C LYS A 583 -36.40 -7.24 2.87
N MET A 584 -35.36 -6.52 2.45
CA MET A 584 -33.98 -6.89 2.76
C MET A 584 -33.67 -6.74 4.26
N ALA A 585 -34.19 -5.69 4.91
CA ALA A 585 -34.06 -5.54 6.36
C ALA A 585 -34.74 -6.68 7.12
N GLU A 586 -35.96 -7.07 6.72
CA GLU A 586 -36.70 -8.16 7.36
C GLU A 586 -36.02 -9.52 7.17
N ALA A 587 -35.51 -9.79 5.97
CA ALA A 587 -34.74 -11.01 5.71
C ALA A 587 -33.47 -11.07 6.56
N LEU A 588 -32.76 -9.95 6.72
CA LEU A 588 -31.54 -9.91 7.52
C LEU A 588 -31.84 -10.04 9.03
N ILE A 589 -32.89 -9.40 9.53
CA ILE A 589 -33.34 -9.56 10.93
C ILE A 589 -33.69 -11.02 11.22
N HIS A 590 -34.41 -11.69 10.31
CA HIS A 590 -34.78 -13.10 10.47
C HIS A 590 -33.54 -14.01 10.52
N LYS A 591 -32.52 -13.74 9.70
CA LYS A 591 -31.25 -14.49 9.77
C LYS A 591 -30.57 -14.31 11.14
N VAL A 592 -30.45 -13.06 11.60
CA VAL A 592 -29.81 -12.75 12.90
C VAL A 592 -30.56 -13.38 14.08
N GLU A 593 -31.86 -13.64 13.95
CA GLU A 593 -32.63 -14.31 15.00
C GLU A 593 -32.17 -15.76 15.27
N GLU A 594 -31.42 -16.38 14.36
CA GLU A 594 -30.75 -17.67 14.60
C GLU A 594 -29.60 -17.55 15.62
N VAL A 595 -28.97 -16.37 15.69
CA VAL A 595 -27.88 -16.05 16.63
C VAL A 595 -28.41 -15.38 17.90
N ILE A 596 -29.42 -14.53 17.77
CA ILE A 596 -30.07 -13.81 18.88
C ILE A 596 -31.57 -14.18 18.90
N PRO A 597 -31.96 -15.29 19.56
CA PRO A 597 -33.34 -15.77 19.55
C PRO A 597 -34.34 -14.77 20.10
N GLY A 598 -35.46 -14.57 19.41
CA GLY A 598 -36.52 -13.65 19.81
C GLY A 598 -36.25 -12.19 19.48
N LEU A 599 -35.16 -11.86 18.75
CA LEU A 599 -34.80 -10.49 18.41
C LEU A 599 -35.97 -9.68 17.83
N SER A 600 -36.72 -10.26 16.90
CA SER A 600 -37.76 -9.55 16.15
C SER A 600 -38.91 -9.05 17.03
N SER A 601 -39.26 -9.75 18.11
CA SER A 601 -40.31 -9.33 19.04
C SER A 601 -39.92 -8.19 19.97
N HIS A 602 -38.62 -7.89 20.06
CA HIS A 602 -38.05 -6.89 20.98
C HIS A 602 -37.64 -5.58 20.28
N ILE A 603 -37.95 -5.41 18.99
CA ILE A 603 -37.55 -4.23 18.21
C ILE A 603 -38.42 -3.01 18.54
N ILE A 604 -37.81 -1.96 19.11
CA ILE A 604 -38.42 -0.66 19.41
C ILE A 604 -38.12 0.38 18.32
N VAL A 605 -36.90 0.31 17.75
CA VAL A 605 -36.42 1.17 16.68
C VAL A 605 -35.89 0.31 15.56
N ARG A 606 -36.26 0.62 14.32
CA ARG A 606 -35.73 -0.01 13.11
C ARG A 606 -35.44 1.06 12.06
N ASP A 607 -34.20 1.11 11.58
CA ASP A 607 -33.83 1.82 10.35
C ASP A 607 -32.89 0.95 9.52
N ALA A 608 -32.58 1.37 8.30
CA ALA A 608 -31.61 0.69 7.45
C ALA A 608 -30.90 1.67 6.49
N ALA A 609 -29.73 1.28 5.99
CA ALA A 609 -28.99 1.98 4.95
C ALA A 609 -28.66 1.04 3.79
N THR A 610 -28.72 1.59 2.57
CA THR A 610 -28.35 0.91 1.33
C THR A 610 -27.12 1.61 0.74
N PRO A 611 -26.48 1.04 -0.29
CA PRO A 611 -25.44 1.74 -1.04
C PRO A 611 -25.87 3.14 -1.52
N LYS A 612 -27.12 3.28 -1.95
CA LYS A 612 -27.71 4.57 -2.35
C LYS A 612 -27.89 5.55 -1.17
N THR A 613 -28.12 5.02 0.04
CA THR A 613 -28.13 5.84 1.27
C THR A 613 -26.73 6.39 1.53
N PHE A 614 -25.69 5.56 1.48
CA PHE A 614 -24.32 6.01 1.72
C PHE A 614 -23.89 7.09 0.72
N GLU A 615 -24.13 6.87 -0.57
CA GLU A 615 -23.83 7.86 -1.61
C GLU A 615 -24.50 9.21 -1.34
N ARG A 616 -25.76 9.24 -0.89
CA ARG A 616 -26.45 10.49 -0.56
C ARG A 616 -25.76 11.28 0.55
N TYR A 617 -25.35 10.59 1.61
CA TYR A 617 -24.86 11.24 2.83
C TYR A 617 -23.37 11.58 2.75
N THR A 618 -22.58 10.78 2.01
CA THR A 618 -21.12 10.95 1.95
C THR A 618 -20.63 11.48 0.61
N SER A 619 -21.49 11.56 -0.42
CA SER A 619 -21.11 11.80 -1.82
C SER A 619 -20.07 10.80 -2.36
N MET A 620 -19.92 9.65 -1.71
CA MET A 620 -19.05 8.58 -2.18
C MET A 620 -19.74 7.86 -3.34
N PRO A 621 -19.15 7.85 -4.56
CA PRO A 621 -19.75 7.18 -5.70
C PRO A 621 -20.06 5.72 -5.40
N GLU A 622 -21.23 5.26 -5.84
CA GLU A 622 -21.69 3.88 -5.65
C GLU A 622 -21.86 3.47 -4.17
N GLY A 623 -21.79 4.43 -3.24
CA GLY A 623 -21.84 4.14 -1.80
C GLY A 623 -20.68 3.26 -1.32
N ALA A 624 -19.55 3.26 -2.04
CA ALA A 624 -18.42 2.38 -1.77
C ALA A 624 -17.82 2.62 -0.37
N LEU A 625 -17.51 1.57 0.38
CA LEU A 625 -16.99 1.72 1.76
C LEU A 625 -15.50 2.12 1.80
N TYR A 626 -14.71 1.62 0.87
CA TYR A 626 -13.25 1.77 0.84
C TYR A 626 -12.75 2.59 -0.36
N SER A 627 -13.62 3.42 -0.93
CA SER A 627 -13.38 4.22 -2.12
C SER A 627 -13.16 3.34 -3.36
N PHE A 628 -11.92 3.04 -3.73
CA PHE A 628 -11.60 2.20 -4.90
C PHE A 628 -11.34 0.74 -4.52
N ASP A 629 -11.42 -0.15 -5.51
CA ASP A 629 -11.03 -1.56 -5.43
C ASP A 629 -9.62 -1.71 -4.80
N GLN A 630 -9.45 -2.69 -3.90
CA GLN A 630 -8.21 -2.89 -3.14
C GLN A 630 -7.36 -4.05 -3.68
N SER A 631 -7.68 -4.57 -4.87
CA SER A 631 -6.96 -5.69 -5.47
C SER A 631 -5.53 -5.31 -5.87
N ILE A 632 -4.66 -6.32 -5.93
CA ILE A 632 -3.30 -6.20 -6.42
C ILE A 632 -3.27 -5.58 -7.82
N GLY A 633 -2.36 -4.63 -8.02
CA GLY A 633 -2.19 -3.91 -9.29
C GLY A 633 -3.11 -2.71 -9.48
N VAL A 634 -4.08 -2.45 -8.59
CA VAL A 634 -4.83 -1.19 -8.61
C VAL A 634 -3.89 -0.04 -8.26
N LYS A 635 -3.69 0.87 -9.22
CA LYS A 635 -2.92 2.10 -9.02
C LYS A 635 -3.87 3.20 -8.52
N ARG A 636 -3.75 3.59 -7.25
CA ARG A 636 -4.46 4.75 -6.70
C ARG A 636 -3.77 6.06 -7.10
N PRO A 637 -4.50 7.18 -7.20
CA PRO A 637 -3.89 8.48 -7.42
C PRO A 637 -2.92 8.81 -6.28
N TYR A 638 -1.80 9.46 -6.60
CA TYR A 638 -0.87 9.98 -5.62
C TYR A 638 -1.53 11.09 -4.79
N PHE A 639 -1.04 11.30 -3.56
CA PHE A 639 -1.50 12.38 -2.68
C PHE A 639 -1.16 13.77 -3.23
N LYS A 640 -0.15 13.89 -4.10
CA LYS A 640 0.09 15.09 -4.94
C LYS A 640 -0.48 14.86 -6.33
N THR A 641 -1.23 15.84 -6.82
CA THR A 641 -1.99 15.71 -8.06
C THR A 641 -1.28 16.43 -9.22
N PRO A 642 -1.73 16.24 -10.48
CA PRO A 642 -1.26 17.03 -11.62
C PRO A 642 -1.49 18.54 -11.48
N ILE A 643 -2.37 18.98 -10.58
CA ILE A 643 -2.67 20.39 -10.34
C ILE A 643 -1.86 20.88 -9.15
N LYS A 644 -1.06 21.91 -9.37
CA LYS A 644 -0.21 22.49 -8.32
C LYS A 644 -1.07 23.06 -7.19
N GLY A 645 -0.71 22.75 -5.96
CA GLY A 645 -1.43 23.13 -4.74
C GLY A 645 -2.65 22.26 -4.41
N LEU A 646 -3.05 21.30 -5.27
CA LEU A 646 -4.10 20.34 -4.96
C LEU A 646 -3.50 19.04 -4.41
N TYR A 647 -3.84 18.71 -3.17
CA TYR A 647 -3.49 17.46 -2.50
C TYR A 647 -4.72 16.57 -2.30
N LEU A 648 -4.51 15.26 -2.15
CA LEU A 648 -5.51 14.30 -1.68
C LEU A 648 -5.16 13.83 -0.26
N ALA A 649 -6.16 13.80 0.62
CA ALA A 649 -6.05 13.20 1.95
C ALA A 649 -7.33 12.42 2.25
N SER A 650 -7.49 11.24 1.65
CA SER A 650 -8.70 10.42 1.74
C SER A 650 -8.43 8.96 1.39
N ALA A 651 -9.47 8.12 1.49
CA ALA A 651 -9.42 6.72 1.06
C ALA A 651 -9.13 6.54 -0.45
N SER A 652 -9.21 7.61 -1.26
CA SER A 652 -8.88 7.54 -2.68
C SER A 652 -7.37 7.47 -2.96
N THR A 653 -6.50 7.79 -2.01
CA THR A 653 -5.04 7.75 -2.18
C THR A 653 -4.41 6.75 -1.21
N PHE A 654 -3.08 6.66 -1.19
CA PHE A 654 -2.35 5.78 -0.28
C PHE A 654 -2.70 6.08 1.20
N PRO A 655 -2.91 5.05 2.03
CA PRO A 655 -2.79 3.61 1.72
C PRO A 655 -4.10 2.97 1.24
N GLY A 656 -5.25 3.61 1.45
CA GLY A 656 -6.57 3.09 1.08
C GLY A 656 -7.66 3.46 2.09
N GLY A 657 -8.73 2.65 2.12
CA GLY A 657 -9.85 2.84 3.03
C GLY A 657 -9.64 2.27 4.44
N GLY A 658 -10.49 2.69 5.38
CA GLY A 658 -10.39 2.34 6.81
C GLY A 658 -9.84 3.50 7.65
N ILE A 659 -10.19 3.55 8.94
CA ILE A 659 -9.86 4.68 9.83
C ILE A 659 -8.36 4.89 9.96
N GLU A 660 -7.60 3.83 10.26
CA GLU A 660 -6.14 3.89 10.34
C GLU A 660 -5.52 4.38 9.02
N ALA A 661 -6.01 3.85 7.90
CA ALA A 661 -5.49 4.17 6.57
C ALA A 661 -5.73 5.65 6.20
N VAL A 662 -6.91 6.20 6.47
CA VAL A 662 -7.16 7.62 6.17
C VAL A 662 -6.47 8.55 7.17
N VAL A 663 -6.23 8.12 8.41
CA VAL A 663 -5.34 8.84 9.35
C VAL A 663 -3.91 8.92 8.79
N ILE A 664 -3.36 7.80 8.30
CA ILE A 664 -2.07 7.78 7.59
C ILE A 664 -2.08 8.79 6.44
N SER A 665 -3.11 8.76 5.60
CA SER A 665 -3.25 9.68 4.45
C SER A 665 -3.23 11.15 4.89
N GLY A 666 -3.95 11.49 5.97
CA GLY A 666 -3.96 12.84 6.55
C GLY A 666 -2.61 13.27 7.12
N ILE A 667 -1.91 12.37 7.82
CA ILE A 667 -0.56 12.63 8.35
C ILE A 667 0.44 12.88 7.21
N ILE A 668 0.43 12.04 6.18
CA ILE A 668 1.29 12.20 4.99
C ILE A 668 1.02 13.55 4.32
N CYS A 669 -0.25 13.90 4.10
CA CYS A 669 -0.61 15.17 3.46
C CYS A 669 -0.12 16.37 4.27
N ALA A 670 -0.35 16.39 5.59
CA ALA A 670 0.13 17.46 6.45
C ALA A 670 1.66 17.55 6.45
N ASN A 671 2.37 16.43 6.55
CA ASN A 671 3.84 16.39 6.51
C ASN A 671 4.39 16.90 5.17
N GLU A 672 3.78 16.50 4.06
CA GLU A 672 4.16 16.97 2.73
C GLU A 672 3.98 18.49 2.59
N ILE A 673 2.84 19.03 3.03
CA ILE A 673 2.59 20.49 3.02
C ILE A 673 3.63 21.23 3.87
N CYS A 674 4.09 20.62 4.97
CA CYS A 674 5.11 21.17 5.85
C CYS A 674 6.54 20.70 5.50
N ASN A 675 6.78 20.20 4.28
CA ASN A 675 8.09 19.80 3.76
C ASN A 675 8.84 18.72 4.57
N TRP A 676 8.15 17.88 5.33
CA TRP A 676 8.76 16.81 6.14
C TRP A 676 9.84 17.30 7.11
N GLU A 677 9.80 18.56 7.52
CA GLU A 677 10.73 19.09 8.53
C GLU A 677 10.57 18.27 9.82
N VAL A 678 11.58 17.43 10.08
CA VAL A 678 11.59 16.49 11.20
C VAL A 678 11.62 17.30 12.48
N LYS A 679 10.64 17.09 13.37
CA LYS A 679 10.86 17.40 14.79
C LYS A 679 11.86 16.38 15.32
N ALA A 680 13.14 16.69 15.18
CA ALA A 680 14.19 15.98 15.90
C ALA A 680 14.14 16.42 17.38
N GLU A 681 13.09 16.01 18.08
CA GLU A 681 13.02 16.08 19.54
C GLU A 681 12.44 14.76 20.04
N TRP A 682 13.35 13.83 20.33
CA TRP A 682 13.12 12.72 21.25
C TRP A 682 14.29 12.68 22.22
#